data_AF-A0A6A4HX15-F1
#
_entry.id   AF-A0A6A4HX15-F1
#
_cell.length_a   1.000
_cell.length_b   1.000
_cell.length_c   1.000
_cell.angle_alpha   90.00
_cell.angle_beta   90.00
_cell.angle_gamma   90.00
#
_symmetry.space_group_name_H-M   'P 1'
#
loop_
_entity.id
_entity.type
_entity.pdbx_description
1 polymer ?
#
loop_
_entity_poly.entity_id
_entity_poly.type
_entity_poly.pdbx_seq_one_letter_code
_entity_poly.pdbx_strand_id
1 'polypeptide(L)'
;MRANQKARFELMEKIHPRVKNDYGENVKDIPLQEASSKRGDLVMLKKLRSEVPPPTPDELWSMLNNSGRDGQILNGMANLMRATIRREEGNALFKGGNYKAAIPKYTEAMGYLLKPLATESQLHLPSPQYWSQPYLTIGENCLEMESAMWMEYLDILALGGNITQCYSKLGDHIQTIDWIQEVISMFVCQRQALKDAASWEDHPLPYVEYWMFRIKSQIRGCTEFAALGNTGLAAAYAQAVEECLRTDSAKYPKIAALKKEIDPVKMFAFRHPDPNQIDKVKITCPEIQVQGTWERLELSSEAQGRRPRGRCAHSSWIWRSRLYICLGVVDVCPPQMEVKDMWYLDLNTKNWTRLPDVPMTRPNVGLTSVRPIRVWQDKAYLFVGTQSLHVFDLVTERWSILKTTLLRGTVWPYYSSGVKGFASTLFEGKFYVFGGEDGGNPLGQNIFMVLDLTTNKWKHLSGSSKNIPKTFEPNLRAVPCMWTAPNQRKIFIMYGSANRTKACYDNAAGAGEFDYTYDDFWSYHVDDKKWERERLRGSYPCPRAEAASAFSDALGRAVIYGGYHGSLKTRDSEMPWGSPGETRRGVIFEFAVFGDTFVYNPESRIWQHVLVRGFPSYRAMATVACDPDTGKVYLFGGFTNPDFVPSKSIAGRVHNDVWMLKIDLPGGNWNAEDVERDRRNEKMGPWMRCFTCGNCGITWQKCGGSCGGKYYFCSKECQKAGRDEHKEKQGCRKL
;
A
#
# COMPACT_ATOMS: atom_id res chain seq x y z
N MET A 1 15.68 -27.52 -0.57
CA MET A 1 14.54 -26.61 -0.30
C MET A 1 13.56 -27.12 0.76
N ARG A 2 13.02 -28.34 0.69
CA ARG A 2 12.21 -28.94 1.80
C ARG A 2 12.98 -29.03 3.12
N ALA A 3 14.27 -29.34 3.06
CA ALA A 3 15.16 -29.28 4.22
C ALA A 3 15.38 -27.85 4.74
N ASN A 4 15.31 -26.81 3.90
CA ASN A 4 15.45 -25.41 4.33
C ASN A 4 14.16 -24.86 4.93
N GLN A 5 12.97 -25.23 4.43
CA GLN A 5 11.71 -24.86 5.08
C GLN A 5 11.53 -25.59 6.42
N LYS A 6 11.86 -26.89 6.48
CA LYS A 6 11.86 -27.66 7.73
C LYS A 6 12.91 -27.15 8.71
N ALA A 7 14.15 -26.87 8.27
CA ALA A 7 15.17 -26.26 9.13
C ALA A 7 14.81 -24.84 9.56
N ARG A 8 14.12 -24.05 8.72
CA ARG A 8 13.60 -22.73 9.10
C ARG A 8 12.48 -22.88 10.14
N PHE A 9 11.59 -23.87 10.01
CA PHE A 9 10.55 -24.18 11.00
C PHE A 9 11.16 -24.67 12.34
N GLU A 10 12.11 -25.61 12.29
CA GLU A 10 12.81 -26.16 13.47
C GLU A 10 13.72 -25.12 14.15
N LEU A 11 14.30 -24.19 13.38
CA LEU A 11 15.07 -23.05 13.93
C LEU A 11 14.13 -22.02 14.56
N MET A 12 12.97 -21.75 13.95
CA MET A 12 11.94 -20.86 14.51
C MET A 12 11.35 -21.43 15.81
N GLU A 13 11.14 -22.74 15.92
CA GLU A 13 10.74 -23.41 17.17
C GLU A 13 11.80 -23.27 18.28
N LYS A 14 13.10 -23.28 17.93
CA LYS A 14 14.19 -23.07 18.91
C LYS A 14 14.34 -21.60 19.35
N ILE A 15 13.93 -20.64 18.52
CA ILE A 15 13.95 -19.19 18.82
C ILE A 15 12.66 -18.75 19.55
N HIS A 16 11.58 -19.54 19.42
CA HIS A 16 10.24 -19.28 19.94
C HIS A 16 10.12 -18.94 21.45
N PRO A 17 10.98 -19.44 22.37
CA PRO A 17 10.89 -19.06 23.78
C PRO A 17 11.23 -17.58 24.02
N ARG A 18 12.00 -16.93 23.13
CA ARG A 18 12.45 -15.53 23.29
C ARG A 18 11.62 -14.50 22.53
N VAL A 19 10.90 -14.90 21.47
CA VAL A 19 9.95 -14.03 20.75
C VAL A 19 8.81 -13.58 21.67
N LYS A 20 8.53 -14.31 22.75
CA LYS A 20 7.49 -13.99 23.74
C LYS A 20 7.78 -12.77 24.63
N ASN A 21 9.01 -12.26 24.70
CA ASN A 21 9.37 -11.23 25.68
C ASN A 21 9.24 -9.76 25.21
N ASP A 22 9.11 -9.50 23.91
CA ASP A 22 8.88 -8.13 23.38
C ASP A 22 7.39 -7.82 23.12
N TYR A 23 6.54 -8.85 23.05
CA TYR A 23 5.11 -8.65 23.19
C TYR A 23 4.84 -8.61 24.69
N GLY A 24 4.41 -7.46 25.22
CA GLY A 24 3.76 -7.42 26.54
C GLY A 24 2.59 -8.42 26.59
N GLU A 25 1.90 -8.54 27.73
CA GLU A 25 0.67 -9.36 27.81
C GLU A 25 -0.13 -9.23 26.52
N ASN A 26 -0.31 -10.35 25.80
CA ASN A 26 -0.94 -10.30 24.50
C ASN A 26 -2.30 -9.67 24.73
N VAL A 27 -2.54 -8.46 24.20
CA VAL A 27 -3.74 -7.69 24.53
C VAL A 27 -5.00 -8.47 24.13
N LYS A 28 -4.85 -9.47 23.24
CA LYS A 28 -5.85 -10.48 22.89
C LYS A 28 -6.23 -11.46 24.02
N ASP A 29 -5.57 -11.40 25.17
CA ASP A 29 -5.83 -12.23 26.35
C ASP A 29 -6.55 -11.44 27.46
N ILE A 30 -6.63 -10.10 27.36
CA ILE A 30 -7.38 -9.26 28.30
C ILE A 30 -8.89 -9.45 28.08
N PRO A 31 -9.69 -9.87 29.08
CA PRO A 31 -11.13 -10.06 28.91
C PRO A 31 -11.84 -8.75 28.54
N LEU A 32 -12.69 -8.81 27.51
CA LEU A 32 -13.48 -7.66 27.08
C LEU A 32 -14.70 -7.45 27.98
N GLN A 33 -15.04 -6.17 28.18
CA GLN A 33 -16.23 -5.73 28.90
C GLN A 33 -17.24 -5.09 27.95
N GLU A 34 -18.53 -5.17 28.26
CA GLU A 34 -19.57 -4.44 27.55
C GLU A 34 -19.58 -2.98 28.01
N ALA A 35 -19.23 -2.05 27.12
CA ALA A 35 -19.13 -0.63 27.43
C ALA A 35 -20.45 -0.08 28.00
N SER A 36 -21.58 -0.50 27.41
CA SER A 36 -22.93 -0.09 27.85
C SER A 36 -23.21 -0.33 29.34
N SER A 37 -22.60 -1.35 29.96
CA SER A 37 -22.78 -1.65 31.38
C SER A 37 -22.06 -0.69 32.33
N LYS A 38 -21.17 0.15 31.80
CA LYS A 38 -20.31 1.09 32.55
C LYS A 38 -20.65 2.56 32.29
N ARG A 39 -21.67 2.84 31.46
CA ARG A 39 -22.03 4.19 31.01
C ARG A 39 -23.00 4.90 31.96
N GLY A 40 -22.47 5.75 32.83
CA GLY A 40 -23.27 6.58 33.74
C GLY A 40 -24.19 7.58 33.03
N ASP A 41 -23.76 8.10 31.88
CA ASP A 41 -24.53 9.02 31.05
C ASP A 41 -25.82 8.39 30.50
N LEU A 42 -25.76 7.11 30.09
CA LEU A 42 -26.94 6.38 29.62
C LEU A 42 -27.91 6.06 30.76
N VAL A 43 -27.39 5.77 31.96
CA VAL A 43 -28.23 5.57 33.16
C VAL A 43 -28.94 6.87 33.53
N MET A 44 -28.23 8.00 33.51
CA MET A 44 -28.80 9.31 33.78
C MET A 44 -29.86 9.71 32.74
N LEU A 45 -29.56 9.52 31.45
CA LEU A 45 -30.52 9.80 30.37
C LEU A 45 -31.78 8.93 30.50
N LYS A 46 -31.62 7.65 30.86
CA LYS A 46 -32.77 6.76 31.13
C LYS A 46 -33.58 7.23 32.33
N LYS A 47 -32.93 7.73 33.39
CA LYS A 47 -33.61 8.29 34.56
C LYS A 47 -34.42 9.53 34.20
N LEU A 48 -33.84 10.48 33.46
CA LEU A 48 -34.53 11.69 32.98
C LEU A 48 -35.75 11.32 32.12
N ARG A 49 -35.62 10.33 31.23
CA ARG A 49 -36.73 9.83 30.40
C ARG A 49 -37.84 9.13 31.20
N SER A 50 -37.56 8.73 32.44
CA SER A 50 -38.53 8.04 33.31
C SER A 50 -39.28 8.98 34.27
N GLU A 51 -39.04 10.29 34.20
CA GLU A 51 -39.82 11.28 34.95
C GLU A 51 -41.30 11.27 34.52
N VAL A 52 -42.19 11.74 35.40
CA VAL A 52 -43.64 11.75 35.14
C VAL A 52 -44.17 13.18 35.33
N PRO A 53 -44.65 13.84 34.25
CA PRO A 53 -44.71 13.34 32.88
C PRO A 53 -43.31 13.20 32.25
N PRO A 54 -43.12 12.26 31.29
CA PRO A 54 -41.83 12.10 30.63
C PRO A 54 -41.52 13.35 29.81
N PRO A 55 -40.31 13.92 29.92
CA PRO A 55 -39.96 15.12 29.20
C PRO A 55 -39.93 14.82 27.70
N THR A 56 -40.49 15.73 26.92
CA THR A 56 -40.39 15.75 25.46
C THR A 56 -38.91 15.85 25.03
N PRO A 57 -38.57 15.44 23.79
CA PRO A 57 -37.22 15.63 23.28
C PRO A 57 -36.73 17.09 23.40
N ASP A 58 -37.61 18.07 23.17
CA ASP A 58 -37.29 19.49 23.26
C ASP A 58 -37.05 19.95 24.71
N GLU A 59 -37.84 19.43 25.67
CA GLU A 59 -37.61 19.67 27.10
C GLU A 59 -36.29 19.06 27.57
N LEU A 60 -35.98 17.82 27.17
CA LEU A 60 -34.69 17.19 27.45
C LEU A 60 -33.53 18.01 26.86
N TRP A 61 -33.67 18.47 25.61
CA TRP A 61 -32.71 19.36 24.97
C TRP A 61 -32.52 20.67 25.74
N SER A 62 -33.60 21.30 26.19
CA SER A 62 -33.54 22.52 26.99
C SER A 62 -32.89 22.29 28.35
N MET A 63 -33.20 21.18 29.03
CA MET A 63 -32.58 20.81 30.31
C MET A 63 -31.07 20.65 30.16
N LEU A 64 -30.65 19.92 29.12
CA LEU A 64 -29.23 19.73 28.82
C LEU A 64 -28.55 21.03 28.41
N ASN A 65 -29.22 21.95 27.70
CA ASN A 65 -28.63 23.25 27.33
C ASN A 65 -28.49 24.21 28.52
N ASN A 66 -29.39 24.12 29.51
CA ASN A 66 -29.38 24.98 30.69
C ASN A 66 -28.41 24.52 31.79
N SER A 67 -27.89 23.29 31.74
CA SER A 67 -26.94 22.75 32.72
C SER A 67 -25.53 23.36 32.65
N GLY A 68 -25.28 24.31 31.72
CA GLY A 68 -23.98 24.95 31.51
C GLY A 68 -23.51 25.91 32.63
N ARG A 69 -24.20 25.97 33.79
CA ARG A 69 -23.82 26.84 34.92
C ARG A 69 -23.13 26.12 36.08
N ASP A 70 -23.21 24.79 36.16
CA ASP A 70 -22.68 24.02 37.30
C ASP A 70 -21.57 23.06 36.84
N GLY A 71 -20.29 23.39 37.08
CA GLY A 71 -19.14 22.47 37.02
C GLY A 71 -18.75 21.85 35.66
N GLN A 72 -17.44 21.62 35.45
CA GLN A 72 -16.92 21.01 34.20
C GLN A 72 -17.40 19.56 33.98
N ILE A 73 -17.61 18.78 35.04
CA ILE A 73 -18.03 17.36 34.97
C ILE A 73 -19.46 17.22 34.42
N LEU A 74 -20.39 18.06 34.88
CA LEU A 74 -21.78 18.03 34.40
C LEU A 74 -21.86 18.44 32.93
N ASN A 75 -20.97 19.32 32.46
CA ASN A 75 -20.90 19.72 31.06
C ASN A 75 -20.43 18.57 30.14
N GLY A 76 -19.44 17.78 30.57
CA GLY A 76 -18.98 16.59 29.85
C GLY A 76 -20.08 15.52 29.70
N MET A 77 -20.78 15.21 30.80
CA MET A 77 -21.92 14.28 30.77
C MET A 77 -23.08 14.81 29.91
N ALA A 78 -23.37 16.12 29.98
CA ALA A 78 -24.39 16.74 29.13
C ALA A 78 -24.03 16.60 27.64
N ASN A 79 -22.77 16.78 27.25
CA ASN A 79 -22.33 16.59 25.87
C ASN A 79 -22.50 15.14 25.39
N LEU A 80 -22.15 14.14 26.21
CA LEU A 80 -22.40 12.72 25.90
C LEU A 80 -23.90 12.43 25.70
N MET A 81 -24.76 13.01 26.53
CA MET A 81 -26.21 12.87 26.40
C MET A 81 -26.75 13.56 25.14
N ARG A 82 -26.31 14.80 24.84
CA ARG A 82 -26.67 15.52 23.60
C ARG A 82 -26.24 14.74 22.35
N ALA A 83 -25.02 14.22 22.33
CA ALA A 83 -24.51 13.39 21.25
C ALA A 83 -25.34 12.10 21.10
N THR A 84 -25.73 11.47 22.21
CA THR A 84 -26.59 10.29 22.21
C THR A 84 -27.96 10.57 21.60
N ILE A 85 -28.61 11.69 21.95
CA ILE A 85 -29.91 12.07 21.39
C ILE A 85 -29.81 12.30 19.87
N ARG A 86 -28.82 13.07 19.40
CA ARG A 86 -28.62 13.27 17.95
C ARG A 86 -28.30 11.98 17.21
N ARG A 87 -27.53 11.08 17.83
CA ARG A 87 -27.26 9.74 17.27
C ARG A 87 -28.56 8.94 17.11
N GLU A 88 -29.45 8.98 18.11
CA GLU A 88 -30.74 8.28 18.03
C GLU A 88 -31.65 8.84 16.93
N GLU A 89 -31.70 10.16 16.75
CA GLU A 89 -32.38 10.82 15.63
C GLU A 89 -31.81 10.36 14.27
N GLY A 90 -30.49 10.34 14.14
CA GLY A 90 -29.81 9.82 12.96
C GLY A 90 -30.14 8.34 12.70
N ASN A 91 -30.16 7.52 13.76
CA ASN A 91 -30.52 6.11 13.66
C ASN A 91 -31.97 5.91 13.21
N ALA A 92 -32.91 6.74 13.67
CA ALA A 92 -34.30 6.71 13.24
C ALA A 92 -34.43 7.03 11.75
N LEU A 93 -33.75 8.09 11.29
CA LEU A 93 -33.69 8.47 9.87
C LEU A 93 -33.05 7.36 9.01
N PHE A 94 -31.95 6.78 9.48
CA PHE A 94 -31.28 5.67 8.80
C PHE A 94 -32.19 4.46 8.64
N LYS A 95 -32.90 4.06 9.71
CA LYS A 95 -33.87 2.96 9.67
C LYS A 95 -35.05 3.25 8.74
N GLY A 96 -35.45 4.52 8.64
CA GLY A 96 -36.45 5.00 7.68
C GLY A 96 -35.94 5.11 6.24
N GLY A 97 -34.67 4.75 5.96
CA GLY A 97 -34.07 4.84 4.62
C GLY A 97 -33.60 6.24 4.21
N ASN A 98 -33.71 7.24 5.08
CA ASN A 98 -33.29 8.61 4.79
C ASN A 98 -31.83 8.85 5.19
N TYR A 99 -30.91 8.24 4.44
CA TYR A 99 -29.47 8.29 4.73
C TYR A 99 -28.88 9.71 4.64
N LYS A 100 -29.35 10.51 3.68
CA LYS A 100 -28.89 11.90 3.48
C LYS A 100 -29.23 12.80 4.67
N ALA A 101 -30.42 12.65 5.26
CA ALA A 101 -30.79 13.39 6.46
C ALA A 101 -30.14 12.85 7.75
N ALA A 102 -29.80 11.56 7.78
CA ALA A 102 -29.11 10.96 8.93
C ALA A 102 -27.68 11.48 9.10
N ILE A 103 -26.96 11.75 8.01
CA ILE A 103 -25.55 12.20 8.04
C ILE A 103 -25.37 13.47 8.88
N PRO A 104 -26.09 14.59 8.62
CA PRO A 104 -25.98 15.80 9.45
C PRO A 104 -26.21 15.53 10.94
N LYS A 105 -27.13 14.63 11.30
CA LYS A 105 -27.39 14.27 12.71
C LYS A 105 -26.22 13.55 13.36
N TYR A 106 -25.57 12.65 12.65
CA TYR A 106 -24.33 12.03 13.16
C TYR A 106 -23.18 13.04 13.24
N THR A 107 -23.04 13.94 12.27
CA THR A 107 -22.02 14.99 12.28
C THR A 107 -22.25 16.00 13.42
N GLU A 108 -23.50 16.41 13.67
CA GLU A 108 -23.90 17.22 14.82
C GLU A 108 -23.53 16.52 16.14
N ALA A 109 -23.81 15.21 16.25
CA ALA A 109 -23.44 14.40 17.41
C ALA A 109 -21.93 14.39 17.64
N MET A 110 -21.12 14.21 16.59
CA MET A 110 -19.66 14.32 16.69
C MET A 110 -19.22 15.72 17.12
N GLY A 111 -19.91 16.76 16.64
CA GLY A 111 -19.68 18.15 17.04
C GLY A 111 -19.79 18.36 18.55
N TYR A 112 -20.76 17.75 19.23
CA TYR A 112 -20.86 17.86 20.69
C TYR A 112 -19.70 17.20 21.44
N LEU A 113 -19.09 16.16 20.86
CA LEU A 113 -17.96 15.44 21.45
C LEU A 113 -16.63 16.16 21.16
N LEU A 114 -16.49 16.77 19.98
CA LEU A 114 -15.22 17.33 19.51
C LEU A 114 -15.08 18.85 19.71
N LYS A 115 -16.17 19.63 19.62
CA LYS A 115 -16.11 21.10 19.75
C LYS A 115 -15.60 21.59 21.12
N PRO A 116 -15.89 20.94 22.26
CA PRO A 116 -15.27 21.33 23.53
C PRO A 116 -13.73 21.22 23.53
N LEU A 117 -13.16 20.47 22.57
CA LEU A 117 -11.74 20.18 22.43
C LEU A 117 -11.08 20.92 21.24
N ALA A 118 -11.88 21.58 20.40
CA ALA A 118 -11.43 22.24 19.18
C ALA A 118 -11.77 23.75 19.26
N THR A 119 -10.92 24.62 18.74
CA THR A 119 -11.37 26.00 18.48
C THR A 119 -12.44 25.96 17.37
N GLU A 120 -13.41 26.89 17.37
CA GLU A 120 -14.51 26.90 16.37
C GLU A 120 -14.03 26.85 14.92
N SER A 121 -12.80 27.29 14.64
CA SER A 121 -12.16 27.27 13.32
C SER A 121 -11.47 25.95 12.94
N GLN A 122 -11.42 24.95 13.82
CA GLN A 122 -10.65 23.71 13.61
C GLN A 122 -11.49 22.47 13.27
N LEU A 123 -12.80 22.47 13.52
CA LEU A 123 -13.61 21.27 13.32
C LEU A 123 -14.13 21.17 11.87
N HIS A 124 -13.34 20.51 11.01
CA HIS A 124 -13.75 20.06 9.68
C HIS A 124 -13.83 18.53 9.66
N LEU A 125 -14.93 17.97 9.17
CA LEU A 125 -15.17 16.52 9.10
C LEU A 125 -15.59 16.11 7.67
N PRO A 126 -14.96 15.08 7.06
CA PRO A 126 -13.71 14.44 7.49
C PRO A 126 -12.57 15.44 7.66
N SER A 127 -11.63 15.16 8.56
CA SER A 127 -10.49 16.04 8.80
C SER A 127 -9.63 16.17 7.54
N PRO A 128 -9.25 17.39 7.14
CA PRO A 128 -8.31 17.59 6.02
C PRO A 128 -6.90 17.09 6.38
N GLN A 129 -6.59 16.94 7.67
CA GLN A 129 -5.32 16.46 8.18
C GLN A 129 -5.46 14.99 8.60
N TYR A 130 -4.38 14.22 8.50
CA TYR A 130 -4.36 12.86 9.05
C TYR A 130 -4.29 12.90 10.59
N TRP A 131 -3.40 13.73 11.13
CA TRP A 131 -3.27 13.98 12.56
C TRP A 131 -4.20 15.11 12.99
N SER A 132 -5.47 14.78 13.18
CA SER A 132 -6.47 15.73 13.62
C SER A 132 -6.28 16.04 15.11
N GLN A 133 -5.98 17.29 15.46
CA GLN A 133 -5.84 17.70 16.87
C GLN A 133 -7.04 17.30 17.74
N PRO A 134 -8.31 17.48 17.29
CA PRO A 134 -9.47 17.04 18.06
C PRO A 134 -9.52 15.54 18.37
N TYR A 135 -8.80 14.68 17.63
CA TYR A 135 -8.73 13.25 17.91
C TYR A 135 -7.58 12.88 18.84
N LEU A 136 -6.48 13.65 18.81
CA LEU A 136 -5.33 13.45 19.69
C LEU A 136 -5.63 13.88 21.13
N THR A 137 -6.52 14.86 21.32
CA THR A 137 -6.83 15.44 22.64
C THR A 137 -8.12 14.92 23.26
N ILE A 138 -8.72 13.85 22.70
CA ILE A 138 -9.94 13.25 23.25
C ILE A 138 -9.69 12.80 24.68
N GLY A 139 -10.52 13.28 25.60
CA GLY A 139 -10.44 12.95 27.02
C GLY A 139 -9.45 13.79 27.85
N GLU A 140 -8.67 14.71 27.27
CA GLU A 140 -7.73 15.56 28.02
C GLU A 140 -8.41 16.49 29.04
N ASN A 141 -9.69 16.83 28.84
CA ASN A 141 -10.47 17.69 29.77
C ASN A 141 -11.20 16.88 30.86
N CYS A 142 -11.05 15.55 30.92
CA CYS A 142 -11.69 14.67 31.91
C CYS A 142 -10.72 14.20 33.01
N LEU A 143 -9.81 15.08 33.45
CA LEU A 143 -8.64 14.79 34.30
C LEU A 143 -8.93 14.14 35.67
N GLU A 144 -10.18 14.10 36.12
CA GLU A 144 -10.53 13.52 37.44
C GLU A 144 -11.14 12.10 37.37
N MET A 145 -11.39 11.56 36.17
CA MET A 145 -11.85 10.18 36.00
C MET A 145 -11.12 9.50 34.84
N GLU A 146 -10.08 8.71 35.15
CA GLU A 146 -9.45 7.75 34.22
C GLU A 146 -10.48 6.86 33.47
N SER A 147 -11.71 6.77 33.99
CA SER A 147 -12.83 6.00 33.45
C SER A 147 -13.69 6.71 32.39
N ALA A 148 -13.44 7.96 31.99
CA ALA A 148 -14.29 8.69 31.03
C ALA A 148 -13.78 8.74 29.58
N MET A 149 -12.45 8.69 29.36
CA MET A 149 -11.82 8.92 28.05
C MET A 149 -12.29 7.95 26.95
N TRP A 150 -12.59 6.70 27.31
CA TRP A 150 -13.00 5.68 26.36
C TRP A 150 -14.42 5.91 25.82
N MET A 151 -15.30 6.62 26.56
CA MET A 151 -16.72 6.79 26.17
C MET A 151 -16.86 7.67 24.92
N GLU A 152 -16.27 8.86 24.95
CA GLU A 152 -16.25 9.80 23.82
C GLU A 152 -15.63 9.14 22.60
N TYR A 153 -14.54 8.41 22.83
CA TYR A 153 -13.82 7.70 21.79
C TYR A 153 -14.67 6.62 21.11
N LEU A 154 -15.36 5.78 21.89
CA LEU A 154 -16.27 4.77 21.32
C LEU A 154 -17.44 5.41 20.57
N ASP A 155 -17.97 6.55 21.04
CA ASP A 155 -19.07 7.24 20.37
C ASP A 155 -18.63 7.87 19.05
N ILE A 156 -17.45 8.48 18.96
CA ILE A 156 -16.96 9.01 17.67
C ILE A 156 -16.70 7.88 16.66
N LEU A 157 -16.19 6.73 17.09
CA LEU A 157 -16.02 5.56 16.23
C LEU A 157 -17.37 5.04 15.73
N ALA A 158 -18.37 4.98 16.61
CA ALA A 158 -19.73 4.60 16.24
C ALA A 158 -20.34 5.56 15.22
N LEU A 159 -20.18 6.87 15.44
CA LEU A 159 -20.72 7.93 14.58
C LEU A 159 -20.03 7.96 13.22
N GLY A 160 -18.70 7.93 13.18
CA GLY A 160 -17.94 7.82 11.93
C GLY A 160 -18.33 6.58 11.14
N GLY A 161 -18.46 5.43 11.82
CA GLY A 161 -19.01 4.22 11.25
C GLY A 161 -20.43 4.42 10.70
N ASN A 162 -21.35 5.04 11.43
CA ASN A 162 -22.70 5.29 10.92
C ASN A 162 -22.70 6.18 9.66
N ILE A 163 -21.86 7.22 9.63
CA ILE A 163 -21.73 8.11 8.46
C ILE A 163 -21.19 7.35 7.25
N THR A 164 -20.13 6.55 7.41
CA THR A 164 -19.64 5.65 6.35
C THR A 164 -20.77 4.76 5.80
N GLN A 165 -21.67 4.30 6.68
CA GLN A 165 -22.77 3.41 6.25
C GLN A 165 -23.77 4.14 5.38
N CYS A 166 -24.10 5.38 5.74
CA CYS A 166 -24.99 6.23 4.95
C CYS A 166 -24.43 6.44 3.55
N TYR A 167 -23.15 6.83 3.43
CA TYR A 167 -22.54 7.05 2.11
C TYR A 167 -22.46 5.77 1.27
N SER A 168 -22.14 4.64 1.89
CA SER A 168 -22.14 3.34 1.22
C SER A 168 -23.54 2.99 0.69
N LYS A 169 -24.60 3.26 1.46
CA LYS A 169 -25.99 3.07 1.03
C LYS A 169 -26.44 4.05 -0.06
N LEU A 170 -25.84 5.23 -0.12
CA LEU A 170 -26.07 6.21 -1.18
C LEU A 170 -25.27 5.90 -2.46
N GLY A 171 -24.32 4.95 -2.43
CA GLY A 171 -23.43 4.65 -3.55
C GLY A 171 -22.34 5.71 -3.78
N ASP A 172 -22.08 6.57 -2.78
CA ASP A 172 -21.02 7.58 -2.87
C ASP A 172 -19.68 6.96 -2.44
N HIS A 173 -18.95 6.43 -3.43
CA HIS A 173 -17.69 5.73 -3.20
C HIS A 173 -16.62 6.63 -2.58
N ILE A 174 -16.53 7.90 -3.00
CA ILE A 174 -15.50 8.83 -2.54
C ILE A 174 -15.71 9.14 -1.06
N GLN A 175 -16.93 9.54 -0.69
CA GLN A 175 -17.24 9.84 0.70
C GLN A 175 -17.17 8.60 1.59
N THR A 176 -17.55 7.43 1.06
CA THR A 176 -17.41 6.17 1.79
C THR A 176 -15.95 5.90 2.14
N ILE A 177 -15.03 6.04 1.18
CA ILE A 177 -13.58 5.85 1.39
C ILE A 177 -13.01 6.91 2.34
N ASP A 178 -13.35 8.19 2.14
CA ASP A 178 -12.86 9.28 2.98
C ASP A 178 -13.25 9.07 4.45
N TRP A 179 -14.46 8.57 4.72
CA TRP A 179 -14.92 8.23 6.07
C TRP A 179 -14.36 6.91 6.61
N ILE A 180 -14.07 5.91 5.76
CA ILE A 180 -13.32 4.72 6.20
C ILE A 180 -11.94 5.15 6.71
N GLN A 181 -11.26 6.02 5.97
CA GLN A 181 -9.96 6.57 6.35
C GLN A 181 -10.06 7.48 7.57
N GLU A 182 -11.13 8.23 7.70
CA GLU A 182 -11.39 9.03 8.90
C GLU A 182 -11.46 8.16 10.15
N VAL A 183 -12.22 7.07 10.11
CA VAL A 183 -12.33 6.13 11.24
C VAL A 183 -10.99 5.44 11.53
N ILE A 184 -10.20 5.10 10.51
CA ILE A 184 -8.84 4.58 10.70
C ILE A 184 -7.94 5.63 11.37
N SER A 185 -8.03 6.90 10.96
CA SER A 185 -7.28 7.99 11.56
C SER A 185 -7.63 8.16 13.04
N MET A 186 -8.90 7.97 13.43
CA MET A 186 -9.31 7.96 14.83
C MET A 186 -8.60 6.85 15.61
N PHE A 187 -8.57 5.61 15.09
CA PHE A 187 -7.84 4.47 15.70
C PHE A 187 -6.37 4.78 15.92
N VAL A 188 -5.73 5.37 14.91
CA VAL A 188 -4.31 5.71 14.96
C VAL A 188 -4.05 6.87 15.93
N CYS A 189 -4.92 7.88 15.99
CA CYS A 189 -4.80 8.98 16.95
C CYS A 189 -4.97 8.50 18.40
N GLN A 190 -5.89 7.58 18.68
CA GLN A 190 -6.04 7.03 20.03
C GLN A 190 -4.83 6.23 20.47
N ARG A 191 -4.30 5.37 19.59
CA ARG A 191 -3.05 4.66 19.88
C ARG A 191 -1.95 5.66 20.26
N GLN A 192 -1.84 6.73 19.49
CA GLN A 192 -0.81 7.75 19.66
C GLN A 192 -1.00 8.60 20.94
N ALA A 193 -2.24 8.92 21.30
CA ALA A 193 -2.56 9.66 22.52
C ALA A 193 -2.21 8.85 23.78
N LEU A 194 -2.29 7.51 23.72
CA LEU A 194 -1.95 6.65 24.85
C LEU A 194 -0.45 6.45 25.04
N LYS A 195 0.30 6.25 23.95
CA LYS A 195 1.74 5.94 24.03
C LYS A 195 2.45 6.18 22.71
N ASP A 196 3.66 6.73 22.80
CA ASP A 196 4.64 6.66 21.72
C ASP A 196 5.12 5.22 21.55
N ALA A 197 4.54 4.50 20.59
CA ALA A 197 4.81 3.10 20.32
C ALA A 197 5.19 2.87 18.85
N ALA A 198 5.91 1.79 18.58
CA ALA A 198 6.24 1.43 17.20
C ALA A 198 4.98 1.18 16.37
N SER A 199 5.03 1.38 15.05
CA SER A 199 3.82 1.27 14.20
C SER A 199 3.16 -0.11 14.22
N TRP A 200 3.94 -1.17 14.52
CA TRP A 200 3.46 -2.55 14.66
C TRP A 200 2.95 -2.89 16.07
N GLU A 201 3.06 -1.97 17.02
CA GLU A 201 2.45 -2.09 18.34
C GLU A 201 1.05 -1.47 18.31
N ASP A 202 0.15 -2.06 19.10
CA ASP A 202 -1.23 -1.66 19.17
C ASP A 202 -1.68 -1.59 20.64
N HIS A 203 -2.54 -0.62 20.94
CA HIS A 203 -3.05 -0.36 22.29
C HIS A 203 -4.58 -0.28 22.28
N PRO A 204 -5.26 -1.42 21.96
CA PRO A 204 -6.71 -1.44 21.82
C PRO A 204 -7.41 -1.32 23.18
N LEU A 205 -8.62 -0.76 23.17
CA LEU A 205 -9.43 -0.65 24.38
C LEU A 205 -10.10 -2.00 24.72
N PRO A 206 -10.25 -2.36 26.02
CA PRO A 206 -10.78 -3.64 26.46
C PRO A 206 -12.32 -3.71 26.41
N TYR A 207 -12.95 -3.12 25.38
CA TYR A 207 -14.40 -3.04 25.23
C TYR A 207 -14.88 -3.79 23.99
N VAL A 208 -15.98 -4.53 24.11
CA VAL A 208 -16.61 -5.26 22.99
C VAL A 208 -16.92 -4.32 21.84
N GLU A 209 -17.41 -3.12 22.13
CA GLU A 209 -17.76 -2.10 21.16
C GLU A 209 -16.54 -1.59 20.36
N TYR A 210 -15.37 -1.42 20.99
CA TYR A 210 -14.14 -1.01 20.30
C TYR A 210 -13.82 -1.98 19.16
N TRP A 211 -13.75 -3.27 19.48
CA TRP A 211 -13.44 -4.33 18.52
C TRP A 211 -14.55 -4.48 17.47
N MET A 212 -15.82 -4.36 17.88
CA MET A 212 -16.95 -4.38 16.96
C MET A 212 -16.84 -3.25 15.93
N PHE A 213 -16.56 -2.00 16.34
CA PHE A 213 -16.43 -0.88 15.41
C PHE A 213 -15.21 -1.02 14.50
N ARG A 214 -14.09 -1.51 15.04
CA ARG A 214 -12.89 -1.78 14.25
C ARG A 214 -13.17 -2.81 13.15
N ILE A 215 -13.72 -3.99 13.52
CA ILE A 215 -14.05 -5.05 12.56
C ILE A 215 -15.06 -4.56 11.51
N LYS A 216 -16.13 -3.86 11.92
CA LYS A 216 -17.12 -3.30 10.99
C LYS A 216 -16.49 -2.35 9.97
N SER A 217 -15.57 -1.51 10.41
CA SER A 217 -14.88 -0.55 9.54
C SER A 217 -14.00 -1.28 8.52
N GLN A 218 -13.29 -2.33 8.95
CA GLN A 218 -12.47 -3.15 8.06
C GLN A 218 -13.32 -3.95 7.05
N ILE A 219 -14.45 -4.54 7.47
CA ILE A 219 -15.39 -5.24 6.57
C ILE A 219 -15.92 -4.30 5.47
N ARG A 220 -16.21 -3.05 5.83
CA ARG A 220 -16.67 -2.04 4.86
C ARG A 220 -15.59 -1.68 3.86
N GLY A 221 -14.36 -1.46 4.30
CA GLY A 221 -13.21 -1.29 3.41
C GLY A 221 -13.06 -2.48 2.46
N CYS A 222 -13.12 -3.70 2.99
CA CYS A 222 -13.07 -4.91 2.16
C CYS A 222 -14.16 -4.92 1.08
N THR A 223 -15.41 -4.63 1.47
CA THR A 223 -16.57 -4.66 0.57
C THR A 223 -16.47 -3.58 -0.51
N GLU A 224 -16.11 -2.37 -0.10
CA GLU A 224 -16.01 -1.18 -0.95
C GLU A 224 -14.92 -1.36 -2.02
N PHE A 225 -13.71 -1.73 -1.61
CA PHE A 225 -12.60 -1.92 -2.54
C PHE A 225 -12.76 -3.16 -3.41
N ALA A 226 -13.44 -4.21 -2.93
CA ALA A 226 -13.81 -5.34 -3.77
C ALA A 226 -14.80 -4.93 -4.87
N ALA A 227 -15.79 -4.07 -4.55
CA ALA A 227 -16.74 -3.54 -5.53
C ALA A 227 -16.06 -2.67 -6.60
N LEU A 228 -15.02 -1.92 -6.22
CA LEU A 228 -14.21 -1.10 -7.12
C LEU A 228 -13.12 -1.89 -7.89
N GLY A 229 -13.05 -3.21 -7.71
CA GLY A 229 -12.05 -4.07 -8.36
C GLY A 229 -10.63 -3.94 -7.82
N ASN A 230 -10.43 -3.22 -6.71
CA ASN A 230 -9.15 -3.11 -6.00
C ASN A 230 -8.96 -4.32 -5.06
N THR A 231 -8.71 -5.47 -5.66
CA THR A 231 -8.60 -6.77 -4.97
C THR A 231 -7.49 -6.83 -3.94
N GLY A 232 -6.37 -6.13 -4.16
CA GLY A 232 -5.24 -6.12 -3.23
C GLY A 232 -5.60 -5.43 -1.92
N LEU A 233 -6.22 -4.25 -2.01
CA LEU A 233 -6.63 -3.53 -0.81
C LEU A 233 -7.80 -4.23 -0.11
N ALA A 234 -8.73 -4.82 -0.86
CA ALA A 234 -9.79 -5.65 -0.29
C ALA A 234 -9.23 -6.83 0.54
N ALA A 235 -8.20 -7.51 0.04
CA ALA A 235 -7.52 -8.58 0.76
C ALA A 235 -6.82 -8.08 2.05
N ALA A 236 -6.17 -6.92 2.00
CA ALA A 236 -5.56 -6.31 3.20
C ALA A 236 -6.60 -5.97 4.28
N TYR A 237 -7.76 -5.42 3.88
CA TYR A 237 -8.88 -5.19 4.78
C TYR A 237 -9.43 -6.50 5.38
N ALA A 238 -9.54 -7.56 4.57
CA ALA A 238 -9.96 -8.88 5.04
C ALA A 238 -8.97 -9.49 6.04
N GLN A 239 -7.67 -9.31 5.81
CA GLN A 239 -6.63 -9.71 6.75
C GLN A 239 -6.72 -8.91 8.05
N ALA A 240 -6.91 -7.60 7.99
CA ALA A 240 -7.10 -6.78 9.19
C ALA A 240 -8.31 -7.25 10.02
N VAL A 241 -9.38 -7.75 9.39
CA VAL A 241 -10.48 -8.41 10.11
C VAL A 241 -10.00 -9.67 10.82
N GLU A 242 -9.29 -10.56 10.15
CA GLU A 242 -8.76 -11.79 10.76
C GLU A 242 -7.81 -11.50 11.92
N GLU A 243 -6.96 -10.48 11.77
CA GLU A 243 -6.05 -10.01 12.82
C GLU A 243 -6.81 -9.40 14.02
N CYS A 244 -7.96 -8.76 13.78
CA CYS A 244 -8.82 -8.24 14.84
C CYS A 244 -9.65 -9.33 15.55
N LEU A 245 -9.88 -10.48 14.92
CA LEU A 245 -10.60 -11.58 15.53
C LEU A 245 -9.70 -12.28 16.57
N ARG A 246 -10.04 -12.09 17.84
CA ARG A 246 -9.40 -12.74 18.99
C ARG A 246 -9.76 -14.22 19.09
N THR A 247 -8.94 -15.00 19.78
CA THR A 247 -9.18 -16.44 20.05
C THR A 247 -10.46 -16.67 20.85
N ASP A 248 -10.80 -15.73 21.74
CA ASP A 248 -12.00 -15.74 22.59
C ASP A 248 -13.22 -15.03 21.97
N SER A 249 -13.14 -14.58 20.71
CA SER A 249 -14.22 -13.81 20.04
C SER A 249 -15.59 -14.50 20.08
N ALA A 250 -15.62 -15.85 20.14
CA ALA A 250 -16.85 -16.63 20.24
C ALA A 250 -17.63 -16.36 21.53
N LYS A 251 -16.99 -15.87 22.60
CA LYS A 251 -17.62 -15.50 23.87
C LYS A 251 -18.45 -14.21 23.76
N TYR A 252 -18.25 -13.41 22.71
CA TYR A 252 -18.84 -12.10 22.55
C TYR A 252 -19.80 -12.09 21.34
N PRO A 253 -21.13 -12.23 21.55
CA PRO A 253 -22.10 -12.42 20.46
C PRO A 253 -22.04 -11.34 19.37
N LYS A 254 -21.81 -10.08 19.74
CA LYS A 254 -21.66 -8.95 18.81
C LYS A 254 -20.48 -9.12 17.85
N ILE A 255 -19.35 -9.65 18.34
CA ILE A 255 -18.14 -9.90 17.52
C ILE A 255 -18.31 -11.19 16.73
N ALA A 256 -18.84 -12.24 17.35
CA ALA A 256 -19.08 -13.53 16.70
C ALA A 256 -20.02 -13.42 15.48
N ALA A 257 -21.01 -12.53 15.53
CA ALA A 257 -21.90 -12.25 14.40
C ALA A 257 -21.14 -11.69 13.18
N LEU A 258 -20.20 -10.77 13.40
CA LEU A 258 -19.43 -10.11 12.32
C LEU A 258 -18.54 -11.08 11.55
N LYS A 259 -18.06 -12.15 12.19
CA LYS A 259 -17.28 -13.20 11.52
C LYS A 259 -18.03 -13.84 10.35
N LYS A 260 -19.37 -13.84 10.38
CA LYS A 260 -20.21 -14.40 9.32
C LYS A 260 -20.45 -13.43 8.16
N GLU A 261 -20.14 -12.14 8.34
CA GLU A 261 -20.37 -11.10 7.33
C GLU A 261 -19.24 -11.03 6.28
N ILE A 262 -18.12 -11.71 6.51
CA ILE A 262 -16.98 -11.73 5.60
C ILE A 262 -16.45 -13.15 5.41
N ASP A 263 -15.96 -13.42 4.21
CA ASP A 263 -15.20 -14.62 3.88
C ASP A 263 -13.77 -14.21 3.49
N PRO A 264 -12.84 -14.10 4.47
CA PRO A 264 -11.46 -13.70 4.19
C PRO A 264 -10.75 -14.68 3.26
N VAL A 265 -11.12 -15.96 3.33
CA VAL A 265 -10.56 -17.01 2.47
C VAL A 265 -10.83 -16.72 0.99
N LYS A 266 -12.03 -16.23 0.67
CA LYS A 266 -12.36 -15.80 -0.70
C LYS A 266 -11.50 -14.62 -1.15
N MET A 267 -11.21 -13.68 -0.24
CA MET A 267 -10.37 -12.52 -0.56
C MET A 267 -8.91 -12.92 -0.77
N PHE A 268 -8.37 -13.82 0.05
CA PHE A 268 -7.01 -14.34 -0.09
C PHE A 268 -6.82 -15.20 -1.34
N ALA A 269 -7.90 -15.74 -1.91
CA ALA A 269 -7.84 -16.47 -3.16
C ALA A 269 -7.62 -15.54 -4.38
N PHE A 270 -7.91 -14.25 -4.27
CA PHE A 270 -7.64 -13.32 -5.34
C PHE A 270 -6.15 -13.17 -5.59
N ARG A 271 -5.84 -12.85 -6.85
CA ARG A 271 -4.57 -12.21 -7.21
C ARG A 271 -4.79 -10.72 -7.44
N HIS A 272 -3.73 -9.93 -7.56
CA HIS A 272 -3.83 -8.46 -7.47
C HIS A 272 -3.14 -7.76 -8.65
N PRO A 273 -3.86 -7.40 -9.74
CA PRO A 273 -5.31 -7.58 -9.94
C PRO A 273 -5.71 -9.03 -10.21
N ASP A 274 -6.96 -9.39 -9.98
CA ASP A 274 -7.39 -10.78 -10.21
C ASP A 274 -7.68 -11.04 -11.70
N PRO A 275 -7.03 -12.03 -12.33
CA PRO A 275 -7.15 -12.24 -13.77
C PRO A 275 -8.57 -12.66 -14.20
N ASN A 276 -9.39 -13.22 -13.30
CA ASN A 276 -10.78 -13.54 -13.61
C ASN A 276 -11.74 -12.35 -13.47
N GLN A 277 -11.27 -11.24 -12.89
CA GLN A 277 -12.07 -10.04 -12.68
C GLN A 277 -11.72 -8.90 -13.64
N ILE A 278 -10.47 -8.81 -14.10
CA ILE A 278 -9.96 -7.69 -14.91
C ILE A 278 -10.91 -7.25 -16.05
N ASP A 279 -11.50 -8.18 -16.80
CA ASP A 279 -12.40 -7.83 -17.92
C ASP A 279 -13.82 -7.45 -17.48
N LYS A 280 -14.19 -7.84 -16.26
CA LYS A 280 -15.51 -7.60 -15.67
C LYS A 280 -15.56 -6.26 -14.96
N VAL A 281 -14.41 -5.78 -14.46
CA VAL A 281 -14.31 -4.47 -13.83
C VAL A 281 -14.52 -3.40 -14.90
N LYS A 282 -15.55 -2.59 -14.70
CA LYS A 282 -15.81 -1.38 -15.49
C LYS A 282 -15.49 -0.17 -14.62
N ILE A 283 -15.26 0.98 -15.25
CA ILE A 283 -15.23 2.24 -14.51
C ILE A 283 -16.64 2.46 -13.95
N THR A 284 -16.75 2.40 -12.63
CA THR A 284 -17.97 2.71 -11.87
C THR A 284 -17.87 4.08 -11.19
N CYS A 285 -16.65 4.57 -10.95
CA CYS A 285 -16.38 5.89 -10.35
C CYS A 285 -15.16 6.53 -11.05
N PRO A 286 -15.37 7.33 -12.11
CA PRO A 286 -14.30 7.95 -12.91
C PRO A 286 -13.33 8.84 -12.13
N GLU A 287 -13.76 9.36 -10.97
CA GLU A 287 -12.95 10.19 -10.09
C GLU A 287 -11.81 9.42 -9.42
N ILE A 288 -11.99 8.10 -9.22
CA ILE A 288 -11.04 7.22 -8.50
C ILE A 288 -10.64 5.98 -9.31
N GLN A 289 -11.12 5.86 -10.55
CA GLN A 289 -10.74 4.82 -11.49
C GLN A 289 -10.46 5.46 -12.84
N VAL A 290 -9.47 4.92 -13.53
CA VAL A 290 -9.12 5.39 -14.88
C VAL A 290 -8.78 4.20 -15.76
N GLN A 291 -9.03 4.30 -17.06
CA GLN A 291 -8.68 3.25 -17.98
C GLN A 291 -7.19 3.30 -18.33
N GLY A 292 -6.58 2.14 -18.54
CA GLY A 292 -5.25 2.06 -19.12
C GLY A 292 -4.97 0.74 -19.82
N THR A 293 -3.80 0.65 -20.44
CA THR A 293 -3.28 -0.57 -21.05
C THR A 293 -1.78 -0.64 -20.89
N TRP A 294 -1.27 -1.86 -20.70
CA TRP A 294 0.15 -2.15 -20.78
C TRP A 294 0.48 -2.79 -22.12
N GLU A 295 1.37 -2.18 -22.88
CA GLU A 295 1.86 -2.70 -24.15
C GLU A 295 3.29 -3.22 -23.98
N ARG A 296 3.51 -4.51 -24.25
CA ARG A 296 4.87 -5.05 -24.25
C ARG A 296 5.60 -4.59 -25.50
N LEU A 297 6.78 -4.01 -25.32
CA LEU A 297 7.65 -3.66 -26.43
C LEU A 297 8.23 -4.93 -27.05
N GLU A 298 7.82 -5.21 -28.29
CA GLU A 298 8.41 -6.29 -29.09
C GLU A 298 9.73 -5.80 -29.70
N LEU A 299 10.82 -6.50 -29.35
CA LEU A 299 12.18 -6.22 -29.80
C LEU A 299 12.56 -7.15 -30.97
N SER A 300 13.40 -6.69 -31.89
CA SER A 300 13.89 -7.51 -33.02
C SER A 300 14.67 -8.74 -32.53
N SER A 301 14.75 -9.80 -33.34
CA SER A 301 15.50 -11.02 -33.01
C SER A 301 16.97 -10.74 -32.66
N GLU A 302 17.59 -9.80 -33.38
CA GLU A 302 18.96 -9.34 -33.14
C GLU A 302 19.09 -8.59 -31.80
N ALA A 303 18.16 -7.67 -31.52
CA ALA A 303 18.10 -6.97 -30.23
C ALA A 303 17.80 -7.93 -29.07
N GLN A 304 17.08 -9.03 -29.32
CA GLN A 304 16.85 -10.08 -28.32
C GLN A 304 18.11 -10.90 -28.00
N GLY A 305 19.06 -11.01 -28.94
CA GLY A 305 20.34 -11.70 -28.77
C GLY A 305 21.41 -10.88 -28.03
N ARG A 306 21.33 -9.54 -28.08
CA ARG A 306 22.26 -8.61 -27.40
C ARG A 306 21.55 -7.75 -26.34
N ARG A 307 21.04 -8.35 -25.27
CA ARG A 307 20.31 -7.62 -24.22
C ARG A 307 20.75 -7.98 -22.80
N PRO A 308 20.48 -7.12 -21.80
CA PRO A 308 20.71 -7.48 -20.41
C PRO A 308 19.93 -8.74 -20.00
N ARG A 309 20.55 -9.56 -19.16
CA ARG A 309 19.85 -10.64 -18.44
C ARG A 309 18.69 -10.08 -17.63
N GLY A 310 17.67 -10.92 -17.43
CA GLY A 310 16.58 -10.61 -16.50
C GLY A 310 17.12 -10.28 -15.13
N ARG A 311 16.57 -9.25 -14.50
CA ARG A 311 17.06 -8.74 -13.22
C ARG A 311 16.00 -8.01 -12.41
N CYS A 312 16.20 -7.97 -11.11
CA CYS A 312 15.44 -7.17 -10.17
C CYS A 312 16.38 -6.27 -9.35
N ALA A 313 15.82 -5.33 -8.59
CA ALA A 313 16.57 -4.42 -7.71
C ALA A 313 17.67 -3.62 -8.44
N HIS A 314 17.49 -3.44 -9.75
CA HIS A 314 18.36 -2.66 -10.61
C HIS A 314 17.96 -1.19 -10.56
N SER A 315 18.78 -0.34 -11.16
CA SER A 315 18.41 1.04 -11.42
C SER A 315 18.06 1.23 -12.90
N SER A 316 17.01 2.00 -13.18
CA SER A 316 16.69 2.45 -14.53
C SER A 316 16.30 3.92 -14.57
N TRP A 317 16.56 4.57 -15.71
CA TRP A 317 16.14 5.94 -15.99
C TRP A 317 16.07 6.15 -17.50
N ILE A 318 15.45 7.25 -17.93
CA ILE A 318 15.42 7.64 -19.34
C ILE A 318 16.12 8.99 -19.51
N TRP A 319 16.93 9.09 -20.56
CA TRP A 319 17.53 10.35 -21.01
C TRP A 319 17.60 10.32 -22.54
N ARG A 320 17.07 11.36 -23.21
CA ARG A 320 17.02 11.46 -24.69
C ARG A 320 16.39 10.23 -25.34
N SER A 321 15.23 9.80 -24.81
CA SER A 321 14.51 8.58 -25.21
C SER A 321 15.37 7.29 -25.24
N ARG A 322 16.40 7.21 -24.40
CA ARG A 322 17.15 5.97 -24.15
C ARG A 322 16.87 5.49 -22.73
N LEU A 323 16.40 4.24 -22.60
CA LEU A 323 16.16 3.58 -21.32
C LEU A 323 17.45 2.93 -20.82
N TYR A 324 18.11 3.54 -19.85
CA TYR A 324 19.31 3.04 -19.21
C TYR A 324 18.97 2.05 -18.10
N ILE A 325 19.80 1.02 -17.96
CA ILE A 325 19.66 -0.03 -16.93
C ILE A 325 21.05 -0.43 -16.46
N CYS A 326 21.26 -0.46 -15.16
CA CYS A 326 22.47 -1.01 -14.57
C CYS A 326 22.18 -1.65 -13.22
N LEU A 327 23.15 -2.40 -12.71
CA LEU A 327 23.07 -3.04 -11.39
C LEU A 327 21.94 -4.08 -11.31
N GLY A 328 21.62 -4.47 -10.08
CA GLY A 328 20.57 -5.44 -9.75
C GLY A 328 21.03 -6.89 -9.73
N VAL A 329 20.09 -7.78 -9.41
CA VAL A 329 20.33 -9.21 -9.20
C VAL A 329 19.75 -10.01 -10.36
N VAL A 330 20.57 -10.82 -11.02
CA VAL A 330 20.17 -11.66 -12.16
C VAL A 330 19.82 -13.10 -11.76
N ASP A 331 20.32 -13.56 -10.61
CA ASP A 331 20.11 -14.90 -10.09
C ASP A 331 19.55 -14.81 -8.67
N VAL A 332 18.34 -15.33 -8.49
CA VAL A 332 17.57 -15.22 -7.24
C VAL A 332 17.77 -16.41 -6.32
N CYS A 333 18.44 -17.45 -6.80
CA CYS A 333 19.02 -18.50 -5.97
C CYS A 333 20.35 -18.01 -5.38
N PRO A 334 20.67 -18.37 -4.13
CA PRO A 334 21.97 -18.03 -3.55
C PRO A 334 23.15 -18.59 -4.36
N PRO A 335 24.25 -17.84 -4.52
CA PRO A 335 24.46 -16.49 -3.99
C PRO A 335 23.79 -15.41 -4.86
N GLN A 336 22.91 -14.61 -4.26
CA GLN A 336 22.20 -13.50 -4.90
C GLN A 336 23.15 -12.31 -5.06
N MET A 337 23.98 -12.33 -6.10
CA MET A 337 24.99 -11.31 -6.35
C MET A 337 24.51 -10.26 -7.35
N GLU A 338 24.83 -9.01 -7.03
CA GLU A 338 24.60 -7.89 -7.92
C GLU A 338 25.56 -7.91 -9.12
N VAL A 339 25.01 -7.67 -10.31
CA VAL A 339 25.81 -7.51 -11.55
C VAL A 339 26.28 -6.07 -11.72
N LYS A 340 27.40 -5.87 -12.40
CA LYS A 340 27.99 -4.52 -12.62
C LYS A 340 27.74 -3.97 -14.02
N ASP A 341 27.11 -4.74 -14.90
CA ASP A 341 26.90 -4.33 -16.28
C ASP A 341 25.93 -3.15 -16.37
N MET A 342 26.12 -2.34 -17.41
CA MET A 342 25.28 -1.20 -17.75
C MET A 342 24.90 -1.27 -19.22
N TRP A 343 23.65 -0.95 -19.51
CA TRP A 343 23.06 -1.01 -20.84
C TRP A 343 22.15 0.19 -21.04
N TYR A 344 21.88 0.52 -22.30
CA TYR A 344 20.68 1.29 -22.64
C TYR A 344 19.92 0.64 -23.80
N LEU A 345 18.61 0.82 -23.82
CA LEU A 345 17.74 0.56 -24.96
C LEU A 345 17.38 1.89 -25.60
N ASP A 346 17.75 2.05 -26.87
CA ASP A 346 17.24 3.17 -27.66
C ASP A 346 15.76 2.90 -27.99
N LEU A 347 14.85 3.73 -27.48
CA LEU A 347 13.40 3.47 -27.57
C LEU A 347 12.84 3.70 -28.99
N ASN A 348 13.59 4.41 -29.84
CA ASN A 348 13.20 4.66 -31.22
C ASN A 348 13.59 3.48 -32.11
N THR A 349 14.84 3.03 -32.01
CA THR A 349 15.38 1.92 -32.82
C THR A 349 15.12 0.54 -32.21
N LYS A 350 14.77 0.50 -30.92
CA LYS A 350 14.55 -0.72 -30.12
C LYS A 350 15.78 -1.63 -30.04
N ASN A 351 16.97 -1.05 -30.09
CA ASN A 351 18.24 -1.76 -29.98
C ASN A 351 18.93 -1.50 -28.63
N TRP A 352 19.54 -2.56 -28.10
CA TRP A 352 20.31 -2.51 -26.87
C TRP A 352 21.78 -2.26 -27.15
N THR A 353 22.38 -1.39 -26.34
CA THR A 353 23.81 -1.09 -26.36
C THR A 353 24.39 -1.32 -24.98
N ARG A 354 25.52 -2.04 -24.91
CA ARG A 354 26.28 -2.21 -23.66
C ARG A 354 27.19 -1.01 -23.44
N LEU A 355 27.25 -0.55 -22.19
CA LEU A 355 28.08 0.56 -21.72
C LEU A 355 29.19 0.06 -20.79
N PRO A 356 30.16 0.92 -20.43
CA PRO A 356 31.15 0.60 -19.40
C PRO A 356 30.50 0.18 -18.08
N ASP A 357 31.05 -0.88 -17.48
CA ASP A 357 30.55 -1.43 -16.22
C ASP A 357 30.62 -0.39 -15.08
N VAL A 358 29.69 -0.50 -14.13
CA VAL A 358 29.60 0.38 -12.96
C VAL A 358 30.85 0.18 -12.07
N PRO A 359 31.57 1.25 -11.69
CA PRO A 359 32.82 1.16 -10.93
C PRO A 359 32.56 0.78 -9.48
N MET A 360 32.46 -0.52 -9.19
CA MET A 360 32.23 -1.03 -7.85
C MET A 360 33.33 -1.98 -7.40
N THR A 361 33.84 -1.77 -6.19
CA THR A 361 34.86 -2.62 -5.58
C THR A 361 34.26 -3.90 -4.99
N ARG A 362 33.04 -3.87 -4.46
CA ARG A 362 32.35 -5.03 -3.86
C ARG A 362 30.89 -5.10 -4.30
N PRO A 363 30.41 -6.25 -4.83
CA PRO A 363 29.01 -6.42 -5.17
C PRO A 363 28.15 -6.48 -3.90
N ASN A 364 26.97 -5.87 -3.95
CA ASN A 364 25.98 -6.10 -2.90
C ASN A 364 25.37 -7.50 -3.02
N VAL A 365 24.93 -8.02 -1.88
CA VAL A 365 24.27 -9.32 -1.78
C VAL A 365 22.82 -9.13 -1.32
N GLY A 366 21.93 -9.90 -1.94
CA GLY A 366 20.52 -9.99 -1.56
C GLY A 366 19.59 -9.19 -2.47
N LEU A 367 18.30 -9.51 -2.37
CA LEU A 367 17.24 -8.90 -3.16
C LEU A 367 16.97 -7.42 -2.78
N THR A 368 17.45 -6.95 -1.63
CA THR A 368 17.36 -5.54 -1.20
C THR A 368 18.49 -4.64 -1.73
N SER A 369 19.22 -5.08 -2.76
CA SER A 369 20.36 -4.34 -3.36
C SER A 369 19.99 -3.07 -4.14
N VAL A 370 18.75 -2.60 -4.05
CA VAL A 370 18.22 -1.41 -4.74
C VAL A 370 19.07 -0.18 -4.42
N ARG A 371 19.61 0.46 -5.46
CA ARG A 371 20.37 1.72 -5.35
C ARG A 371 19.99 2.61 -6.53
N PRO A 372 18.93 3.43 -6.38
CA PRO A 372 18.41 4.19 -7.50
C PRO A 372 19.38 5.28 -7.95
N ILE A 373 19.68 5.29 -9.24
CA ILE A 373 20.40 6.35 -9.93
C ILE A 373 19.40 7.45 -10.32
N ARG A 374 19.84 8.70 -10.25
CA ARG A 374 19.05 9.85 -10.66
C ARG A 374 19.82 10.72 -11.63
N VAL A 375 19.12 11.28 -12.61
CA VAL A 375 19.71 12.11 -13.66
C VAL A 375 19.46 13.58 -13.39
N TRP A 376 20.52 14.37 -13.39
CA TRP A 376 20.44 15.82 -13.39
C TRP A 376 21.33 16.36 -14.51
N GLN A 377 20.75 17.18 -15.39
CA GLN A 377 21.40 17.62 -16.62
C GLN A 377 21.91 16.41 -17.42
N ASP A 378 23.15 16.42 -17.86
CA ASP A 378 23.77 15.35 -18.66
C ASP A 378 24.54 14.32 -17.79
N LYS A 379 24.18 14.18 -16.51
CA LYS A 379 24.89 13.32 -15.56
C LYS A 379 23.93 12.43 -14.76
N ALA A 380 24.33 11.17 -14.60
CA ALA A 380 23.64 10.17 -13.80
C ALA A 380 24.42 9.89 -12.50
N TYR A 381 23.76 10.03 -11.36
CA TYR A 381 24.36 10.04 -10.03
C TYR A 381 24.00 8.77 -9.25
N LEU A 382 25.02 8.03 -8.79
CA LEU A 382 24.89 6.85 -7.95
C LEU A 382 25.43 7.13 -6.55
N PHE A 383 24.53 7.10 -5.57
CA PHE A 383 24.86 7.13 -4.15
C PHE A 383 25.13 5.72 -3.63
N VAL A 384 26.18 5.57 -2.82
CA VAL A 384 26.61 4.28 -2.26
C VAL A 384 26.76 4.32 -0.74
N GLY A 385 26.22 5.33 -0.04
CA GLY A 385 26.37 5.43 1.42
C GLY A 385 27.62 6.19 1.88
N THR A 386 28.35 6.84 0.99
CA THR A 386 29.56 7.63 1.33
C THR A 386 29.41 9.10 0.96
N GLN A 387 30.34 9.94 1.43
CA GLN A 387 30.45 11.35 1.02
C GLN A 387 31.00 11.52 -0.41
N SER A 388 30.88 10.51 -1.26
CA SER A 388 31.23 10.59 -2.68
C SER A 388 30.20 9.84 -3.50
N LEU A 389 29.96 10.34 -4.70
CA LEU A 389 29.04 9.72 -5.64
C LEU A 389 29.82 9.23 -6.84
N HIS A 390 29.40 8.10 -7.38
CA HIS A 390 29.80 7.73 -8.73
C HIS A 390 28.93 8.51 -9.71
N VAL A 391 29.55 9.10 -10.72
CA VAL A 391 28.86 9.93 -11.71
C VAL A 391 29.17 9.38 -13.08
N PHE A 392 28.13 9.00 -13.81
CA PHE A 392 28.21 8.65 -15.22
C PHE A 392 27.83 9.85 -16.06
N ASP A 393 28.77 10.33 -16.87
CA ASP A 393 28.53 11.39 -17.83
C ASP A 393 27.82 10.80 -19.06
N LEU A 394 26.59 11.23 -19.32
CA LEU A 394 25.71 10.63 -20.34
C LEU A 394 26.11 11.02 -21.77
N VAL A 395 26.93 12.06 -21.93
CA VAL A 395 27.40 12.52 -23.24
C VAL A 395 28.70 11.81 -23.63
N THR A 396 29.64 11.72 -22.70
CA THR A 396 30.94 11.07 -22.92
C THR A 396 30.94 9.57 -22.62
N GLU A 397 29.87 9.07 -21.99
CA GLU A 397 29.67 7.68 -21.55
C GLU A 397 30.79 7.18 -20.62
N ARG A 398 31.25 8.05 -19.71
CA ARG A 398 32.36 7.75 -18.79
C ARG A 398 31.97 7.91 -17.33
N TRP A 399 32.48 7.01 -16.52
CA TRP A 399 32.38 7.08 -15.07
C TRP A 399 33.46 7.99 -14.45
N SER A 400 33.06 8.72 -13.42
CA SER A 400 33.93 9.54 -12.57
C SER A 400 33.46 9.48 -11.11
N ILE A 401 34.21 10.12 -10.21
CA ILE A 401 33.85 10.24 -8.79
C ILE A 401 33.67 11.72 -8.46
N LEU A 402 32.50 12.05 -7.94
CA LEU A 402 32.22 13.37 -7.38
C LEU A 402 32.50 13.34 -5.88
N LYS A 403 33.53 14.08 -5.46
CA LYS A 403 33.80 14.33 -4.04
C LYS A 403 32.81 15.37 -3.52
N THR A 404 32.21 15.10 -2.37
CA THR A 404 31.29 16.02 -1.70
C THR A 404 31.78 16.31 -0.30
N THR A 405 31.17 17.29 0.36
CA THR A 405 31.49 17.68 1.72
C THR A 405 30.23 17.69 2.58
N LEU A 406 30.41 17.59 3.89
CA LEU A 406 29.35 17.74 4.87
C LEU A 406 29.61 19.03 5.68
N LEU A 407 28.56 19.64 6.23
CA LEU A 407 28.70 20.85 7.06
C LEU A 407 29.68 20.60 8.22
N ARG A 408 30.57 21.57 8.49
CA ARG A 408 31.55 21.46 9.58
C ARG A 408 30.84 21.17 10.91
N GLY A 409 31.35 20.19 11.66
CA GLY A 409 30.80 19.78 12.95
C GLY A 409 29.65 18.77 12.88
N THR A 410 29.24 18.34 11.68
CA THR A 410 28.25 17.28 11.53
C THR A 410 28.92 15.93 11.23
N VAL A 411 28.33 14.85 11.72
CA VAL A 411 28.82 13.49 11.54
C VAL A 411 28.05 12.83 10.40
N TRP A 412 28.74 12.04 9.58
CA TRP A 412 28.10 11.24 8.54
C TRP A 412 27.13 10.24 9.19
N PRO A 413 25.83 10.26 8.87
CA PRO A 413 24.83 9.55 9.68
C PRO A 413 24.77 8.04 9.40
N TYR A 414 25.31 7.59 8.26
CA TYR A 414 25.32 6.17 7.89
C TYR A 414 26.42 5.40 8.62
N TYR A 415 26.06 4.22 9.11
CA TYR A 415 26.97 3.31 9.82
C TYR A 415 28.06 2.74 8.90
N SER A 416 27.72 2.47 7.63
CA SER A 416 28.66 1.90 6.66
C SER A 416 28.49 2.46 5.24
N SER A 417 29.48 2.18 4.40
CA SER A 417 29.54 2.55 2.97
C SER A 417 28.78 1.59 2.04
N GLY A 418 27.81 0.84 2.58
CA GLY A 418 27.06 -0.20 1.85
C GLY A 418 25.55 0.04 1.84
N VAL A 419 25.12 1.30 1.83
CA VAL A 419 23.69 1.64 1.93
C VAL A 419 22.93 1.11 0.73
N LYS A 420 21.87 0.34 0.98
CA LYS A 420 21.03 -0.31 -0.03
C LYS A 420 19.55 -0.23 0.38
N GLY A 421 18.65 -0.52 -0.56
CA GLY A 421 17.21 -0.48 -0.28
C GLY A 421 16.69 0.92 0.05
N PHE A 422 17.48 1.97 -0.20
CA PHE A 422 17.03 3.34 0.01
C PHE A 422 16.22 3.82 -1.19
N ALA A 423 15.42 4.86 -0.98
CA ALA A 423 14.77 5.57 -2.06
C ALA A 423 15.43 6.94 -2.27
N SER A 424 15.38 7.46 -3.49
CA SER A 424 15.94 8.77 -3.81
C SER A 424 15.11 9.49 -4.85
N THR A 425 15.25 10.82 -4.90
CA THR A 425 14.67 11.67 -5.95
C THR A 425 15.56 12.90 -6.19
N LEU A 426 15.33 13.58 -7.29
CA LEU A 426 15.96 14.86 -7.61
C LEU A 426 14.91 15.96 -7.66
N PHE A 427 15.27 17.15 -7.19
CA PHE A 427 14.47 18.35 -7.34
C PHE A 427 15.39 19.59 -7.29
N GLU A 428 15.31 20.46 -8.29
CA GLU A 428 16.07 21.73 -8.33
C GLU A 428 17.58 21.58 -8.05
N GLY A 429 18.22 20.58 -8.67
CA GLY A 429 19.65 20.31 -8.46
C GLY A 429 20.00 19.76 -7.07
N LYS A 430 19.02 19.33 -6.28
CA LYS A 430 19.20 18.69 -4.99
C LYS A 430 18.83 17.22 -5.06
N PHE A 431 19.75 16.36 -4.64
CA PHE A 431 19.60 14.91 -4.59
C PHE A 431 19.20 14.47 -3.19
N TYR A 432 17.97 13.98 -3.04
CA TYR A 432 17.40 13.55 -1.78
C TYR A 432 17.49 12.05 -1.64
N VAL A 433 17.84 11.57 -0.43
CA VAL A 433 17.98 10.15 -0.09
C VAL A 433 17.22 9.87 1.18
N PHE A 434 16.41 8.82 1.19
CA PHE A 434 15.64 8.40 2.36
C PHE A 434 15.75 6.89 2.62
N GLY A 435 15.98 6.55 3.89
CA GLY A 435 15.82 5.22 4.44
C GLY A 435 16.84 4.19 3.90
N GLY A 436 16.42 2.92 3.85
CA GLY A 436 17.25 1.81 3.42
C GLY A 436 17.91 1.06 4.58
N GLU A 437 18.98 0.34 4.27
CA GLU A 437 19.75 -0.50 5.19
C GLU A 437 21.23 -0.19 5.02
N ASP A 438 21.97 -0.05 6.13
CA ASP A 438 23.42 0.19 6.15
C ASP A 438 24.18 -0.83 7.01
N GLY A 439 23.49 -1.87 7.48
CA GLY A 439 24.02 -2.91 8.36
C GLY A 439 24.09 -2.53 9.85
N GLY A 440 23.75 -1.30 10.23
CA GLY A 440 23.76 -0.86 11.63
C GLY A 440 22.52 -1.33 12.41
N ASN A 441 21.32 -1.09 11.87
CA ASN A 441 20.06 -1.54 12.46
C ASN A 441 19.33 -2.48 11.49
N PRO A 442 18.97 -3.70 11.90
CA PRO A 442 18.31 -4.66 11.01
C PRO A 442 16.92 -4.22 10.55
N LEU A 443 16.23 -3.33 11.28
CA LEU A 443 14.92 -2.80 10.88
C LEU A 443 14.99 -1.81 9.70
N GLY A 444 16.20 -1.40 9.31
CA GLY A 444 16.45 -0.31 8.37
C GLY A 444 16.68 1.03 9.08
N GLN A 445 16.50 2.12 8.36
CA GLN A 445 16.71 3.49 8.84
C GLN A 445 15.65 4.45 8.29
N ASN A 446 15.52 5.63 8.90
CA ASN A 446 14.69 6.72 8.38
C ASN A 446 15.52 8.00 8.12
N ILE A 447 16.85 7.85 7.97
CA ILE A 447 17.77 8.95 7.66
C ILE A 447 17.32 9.62 6.35
N PHE A 448 17.15 10.94 6.40
CA PHE A 448 16.79 11.78 5.28
C PHE A 448 17.88 12.81 5.01
N MET A 449 18.54 12.67 3.87
CA MET A 449 19.69 13.48 3.47
C MET A 449 19.40 14.23 2.18
N VAL A 450 20.02 15.39 2.01
CA VAL A 450 20.03 16.12 0.74
C VAL A 450 21.45 16.53 0.36
N LEU A 451 21.82 16.31 -0.90
CA LEU A 451 23.03 16.84 -1.51
C LEU A 451 22.63 17.94 -2.48
N ASP A 452 23.14 19.15 -2.26
CA ASP A 452 23.10 20.20 -3.27
C ASP A 452 24.21 19.94 -4.31
N LEU A 453 23.82 19.64 -5.56
CA LEU A 453 24.76 19.30 -6.63
C LEU A 453 25.49 20.51 -7.22
N THR A 454 25.05 21.73 -6.90
CA THR A 454 25.75 22.96 -7.31
C THR A 454 26.91 23.26 -6.35
N THR A 455 26.72 23.01 -5.06
CA THR A 455 27.73 23.26 -4.02
C THR A 455 28.49 22.01 -3.58
N ASN A 456 28.03 20.82 -3.98
CA ASN A 456 28.51 19.52 -3.53
C ASN A 456 28.52 19.36 -2.00
N LYS A 457 27.50 19.93 -1.34
CA LYS A 457 27.34 19.90 0.12
C LYS A 457 26.15 19.06 0.53
N TRP A 458 26.40 18.08 1.39
CA TRP A 458 25.38 17.31 2.06
C TRP A 458 24.80 18.07 3.25
N LYS A 459 23.53 17.82 3.52
CA LYS A 459 22.83 18.22 4.73
C LYS A 459 21.97 17.05 5.23
N HIS A 460 22.04 16.81 6.54
CA HIS A 460 21.11 15.94 7.24
C HIS A 460 19.82 16.72 7.55
N LEU A 461 18.68 16.23 7.05
CA LEU A 461 17.40 16.89 7.20
C LEU A 461 16.64 16.35 8.42
N SER A 462 16.54 15.03 8.57
CA SER A 462 15.84 14.38 9.68
C SER A 462 16.18 12.87 9.77
N GLY A 463 15.69 12.20 10.80
CA GLY A 463 15.82 10.75 10.96
C GLY A 463 17.11 10.27 11.63
N SER A 464 17.21 8.96 11.81
CA SER A 464 18.36 8.26 12.39
C SER A 464 18.32 6.76 12.04
N SER A 465 19.30 6.00 12.50
CA SER A 465 19.28 4.53 12.49
C SER A 465 18.74 3.94 13.81
N LYS A 466 18.38 4.78 14.80
CA LYS A 466 17.91 4.30 16.11
C LYS A 466 16.46 3.84 16.02
N ASN A 467 16.15 2.72 16.66
CA ASN A 467 14.78 2.22 16.81
C ASN A 467 14.02 3.06 17.86
N ILE A 468 13.63 4.26 17.47
CA ILE A 468 12.82 5.18 18.28
C ILE A 468 11.55 5.45 17.47
N PRO A 469 10.36 5.09 18.00
CA PRO A 469 9.10 5.38 17.33
C PRO A 469 8.96 6.85 16.96
N LYS A 470 8.46 7.09 15.74
CA LYS A 470 8.24 8.41 15.18
C LYS A 470 6.77 8.60 14.82
N THR A 471 6.18 9.66 15.38
CA THR A 471 4.77 10.01 15.18
C THR A 471 4.55 10.97 14.03
N PHE A 472 5.39 12.02 13.96
CA PHE A 472 5.24 13.13 13.01
C PHE A 472 6.29 13.11 11.89
N GLU A 473 7.01 12.00 11.76
CA GLU A 473 7.93 11.72 10.65
C GLU A 473 7.93 10.22 10.34
N PRO A 474 8.39 9.79 9.15
CA PRO A 474 8.43 8.37 8.81
C PRO A 474 9.31 7.53 9.75
N ASN A 475 8.82 6.34 10.17
CA ASN A 475 9.60 5.34 10.91
C ASN A 475 10.70 4.63 10.07
N LEU A 476 11.60 3.89 10.73
CA LEU A 476 12.67 3.11 10.10
C LEU A 476 12.14 2.18 9.02
N ARG A 477 12.69 2.22 7.81
CA ARG A 477 12.25 1.36 6.72
C ARG A 477 13.26 1.21 5.59
N ALA A 478 13.12 0.11 4.87
CA ALA A 478 13.74 -0.12 3.58
C ALA A 478 12.68 -0.13 2.47
N VAL A 479 13.17 0.04 1.25
CA VAL A 479 12.48 -0.11 -0.03
C VAL A 479 11.12 0.61 -0.12
N PRO A 480 11.01 1.87 0.34
CA PRO A 480 9.79 2.65 0.15
C PRO A 480 9.69 3.16 -1.29
N CYS A 481 8.48 3.54 -1.70
CA CYS A 481 8.29 4.36 -2.90
C CYS A 481 8.66 5.82 -2.58
N MET A 482 9.24 6.52 -3.54
CA MET A 482 9.59 7.94 -3.39
C MET A 482 9.55 8.66 -4.73
N TRP A 483 8.93 9.84 -4.74
CA TRP A 483 8.88 10.71 -5.91
C TRP A 483 8.78 12.18 -5.50
N THR A 484 9.12 13.09 -6.42
CA THR A 484 8.88 14.52 -6.26
C THR A 484 7.63 14.92 -7.02
N ALA A 485 6.81 15.81 -6.47
CA ALA A 485 5.80 16.55 -7.21
C ALA A 485 6.28 18.02 -7.36
N PRO A 486 6.83 18.41 -8.52
CA PRO A 486 7.49 19.71 -8.69
C PRO A 486 6.58 20.90 -8.39
N ASN A 487 5.34 20.87 -8.90
CA ASN A 487 4.38 21.97 -8.76
C ASN A 487 3.95 22.21 -7.31
N GLN A 488 3.85 21.14 -6.51
CA GLN A 488 3.52 21.22 -5.09
C GLN A 488 4.77 21.44 -4.22
N ARG A 489 5.98 21.39 -4.79
CA ARG A 489 7.27 21.46 -4.07
C ARG A 489 7.32 20.48 -2.90
N LYS A 490 6.78 19.28 -3.12
CA LYS A 490 6.70 18.20 -2.14
C LYS A 490 7.47 16.98 -2.62
N ILE A 491 8.10 16.30 -1.66
CA ILE A 491 8.70 14.98 -1.84
C ILE A 491 7.83 13.97 -1.11
N PHE A 492 7.30 12.99 -1.83
CA PHE A 492 6.43 11.97 -1.26
C PHE A 492 7.20 10.70 -0.94
N ILE A 493 6.83 10.05 0.15
CA ILE A 493 7.32 8.74 0.59
C ILE A 493 6.11 7.88 0.93
N MET A 494 6.06 6.68 0.37
CA MET A 494 4.94 5.76 0.59
C MET A 494 5.46 4.38 0.94
N TYR A 495 4.89 3.81 2.01
CA TYR A 495 5.09 2.44 2.43
C TYR A 495 6.57 2.07 2.65
N GLY A 496 7.00 0.90 2.15
CA GLY A 496 8.25 0.25 2.54
C GLY A 496 8.03 -0.74 3.69
N SER A 497 9.12 -1.33 4.18
CA SER A 497 9.05 -2.31 5.27
C SER A 497 10.13 -2.11 6.32
N ALA A 498 9.82 -2.46 7.57
CA ALA A 498 10.81 -2.71 8.61
C ALA A 498 11.15 -4.21 8.61
N ASN A 499 12.44 -4.53 8.51
CA ASN A 499 12.92 -5.91 8.34
C ASN A 499 13.05 -6.62 9.70
N ARG A 500 11.89 -6.93 10.28
CA ARG A 500 11.73 -7.53 11.60
C ARG A 500 12.17 -8.98 11.64
N THR A 501 12.08 -9.70 10.52
CA THR A 501 12.60 -11.07 10.43
C THR A 501 14.13 -11.08 10.52
N LYS A 502 14.83 -10.12 9.90
CA LYS A 502 16.28 -9.97 10.11
C LYS A 502 16.61 -9.59 11.55
N ALA A 503 15.84 -8.69 12.16
CA ALA A 503 16.02 -8.35 13.57
C ALA A 503 15.85 -9.58 14.48
N CYS A 504 14.94 -10.52 14.15
CA CYS A 504 14.81 -11.79 14.85
C CYS A 504 16.08 -12.65 14.73
N TYR A 505 16.65 -12.79 13.52
CA TYR A 505 17.90 -13.53 13.32
C TYR A 505 19.08 -12.90 14.06
N ASP A 506 19.10 -11.57 14.17
CA ASP A 506 20.16 -10.83 14.85
C ASP A 506 19.93 -10.69 16.36
N ASN A 507 18.81 -11.20 16.88
CA ASN A 507 18.39 -11.01 18.27
C ASN A 507 18.38 -9.51 18.67
N ALA A 508 17.83 -8.67 17.80
CA ALA A 508 17.72 -7.22 17.97
C ALA A 508 16.29 -6.79 18.33
N ALA A 509 16.16 -5.62 18.97
CA ALA A 509 14.88 -5.04 19.36
C ALA A 509 13.95 -4.80 18.15
N GLY A 510 12.64 -4.95 18.37
CA GLY A 510 11.63 -4.82 17.30
C GLY A 510 11.53 -6.05 16.40
N ALA A 511 12.18 -7.16 16.77
CA ALA A 511 12.07 -8.44 16.09
C ALA A 511 10.61 -8.90 15.94
N GLY A 512 10.37 -9.68 14.89
CA GLY A 512 9.06 -10.23 14.57
C GLY A 512 9.19 -11.41 13.63
N GLU A 513 8.15 -12.25 13.61
CA GLU A 513 8.07 -13.40 12.70
C GLU A 513 8.09 -12.93 11.23
N PHE A 514 7.37 -11.85 10.95
CA PHE A 514 7.23 -11.24 9.63
C PHE A 514 7.73 -9.80 9.62
N ASP A 515 8.23 -9.38 8.47
CA ASP A 515 8.54 -7.98 8.20
C ASP A 515 7.27 -7.12 8.27
N TYR A 516 7.40 -5.94 8.87
CA TYR A 516 6.26 -5.03 8.98
C TYR A 516 6.19 -4.16 7.74
N THR A 517 5.12 -4.32 6.96
CA THR A 517 4.84 -3.49 5.78
C THR A 517 4.07 -2.25 6.24
N TYR A 518 4.64 -1.06 6.03
CA TYR A 518 4.01 0.19 6.43
C TYR A 518 2.79 0.50 5.56
N ASP A 519 1.71 0.99 6.17
CA ASP A 519 0.43 1.36 5.57
C ASP A 519 0.27 2.87 5.33
N ASP A 520 1.42 3.50 5.11
CA ASP A 520 1.71 4.84 5.55
C ASP A 520 2.13 5.73 4.34
N PHE A 521 1.71 6.99 4.32
CA PHE A 521 1.95 7.91 3.20
C PHE A 521 2.33 9.31 3.71
N TRP A 522 3.52 9.77 3.33
CA TRP A 522 4.12 10.99 3.83
C TRP A 522 4.49 11.95 2.70
N SER A 523 4.49 13.23 2.99
CA SER A 523 5.15 14.23 2.17
C SER A 523 6.10 15.09 3.00
N TYR A 524 7.18 15.53 2.38
CA TYR A 524 8.09 16.54 2.90
C TYR A 524 7.92 17.82 2.09
N HIS A 525 7.56 18.89 2.77
CA HIS A 525 7.47 20.23 2.19
C HIS A 525 8.87 20.80 2.05
N VAL A 526 9.32 21.03 0.82
CA VAL A 526 10.71 21.45 0.55
C VAL A 526 11.01 22.84 1.13
N ASP A 527 10.03 23.74 1.08
CA ASP A 527 10.20 25.12 1.54
C ASP A 527 10.12 25.23 3.07
N ASP A 528 9.07 24.64 3.66
CA ASP A 528 8.84 24.66 5.11
C ASP A 528 9.74 23.70 5.90
N LYS A 529 10.35 22.73 5.20
CA LYS A 529 11.22 21.68 5.76
C LYS A 529 10.51 20.81 6.80
N LYS A 530 9.25 20.50 6.56
CA LYS A 530 8.38 19.74 7.49
C LYS A 530 7.80 18.51 6.82
N TRP A 531 7.64 17.46 7.62
CA TRP A 531 6.87 16.27 7.26
C TRP A 531 5.37 16.52 7.47
N GLU A 532 4.57 16.04 6.53
CA GLU A 532 3.11 15.95 6.63
C GLU A 532 2.72 14.48 6.42
N ARG A 533 1.87 13.97 7.31
CA ARG A 533 1.23 12.68 7.11
C ARG A 533 0.04 12.88 6.18
N GLU A 534 0.13 12.32 4.97
CA GLU A 534 -0.91 12.46 3.96
C GLU A 534 -2.04 11.45 4.20
N ARG A 535 -3.25 11.82 3.80
CA ARG A 535 -4.42 10.93 3.81
C ARG A 535 -4.45 10.07 2.55
N LEU A 536 -4.92 8.83 2.68
CA LEU A 536 -5.11 7.91 1.56
C LEU A 536 -6.51 8.08 0.96
N ARG A 537 -6.71 9.04 0.06
CA ARG A 537 -8.03 9.31 -0.56
C ARG A 537 -8.17 8.65 -1.93
N GLY A 538 -9.38 8.24 -2.29
CA GLY A 538 -9.68 7.54 -3.55
C GLY A 538 -9.26 6.08 -3.54
N SER A 539 -9.03 5.48 -4.72
CA SER A 539 -8.64 4.07 -4.81
C SER A 539 -7.12 3.94 -4.76
N TYR A 540 -6.56 3.84 -3.56
CA TYR A 540 -5.12 3.74 -3.29
C TYR A 540 -4.61 2.27 -3.31
N PRO A 541 -3.30 2.05 -3.51
CA PRO A 541 -2.73 0.70 -3.44
C PRO A 541 -2.81 0.09 -2.04
N CYS A 542 -2.90 -1.23 -1.94
CA CYS A 542 -2.60 -1.96 -0.69
C CYS A 542 -1.20 -1.59 -0.14
N PRO A 543 -1.00 -1.54 1.19
CA PRO A 543 0.33 -1.47 1.80
C PRO A 543 1.32 -2.44 1.15
N ARG A 544 2.51 -1.96 0.78
CA ARG A 544 3.51 -2.77 0.06
C ARG A 544 4.91 -2.17 0.10
N ALA A 545 5.91 -3.03 0.06
CA ALA A 545 7.30 -2.69 -0.21
C ALA A 545 7.65 -2.99 -1.68
N GLU A 546 8.84 -2.60 -2.12
CA GLU A 546 9.43 -3.06 -3.39
C GLU A 546 8.63 -2.70 -4.66
N ALA A 547 7.68 -1.78 -4.56
CA ALA A 547 6.88 -1.32 -5.68
C ALA A 547 7.67 -0.33 -6.54
N ALA A 548 7.43 -0.37 -7.86
CA ALA A 548 8.01 0.60 -8.77
C ALA A 548 7.23 1.91 -8.66
N SER A 549 7.93 3.04 -8.58
CA SER A 549 7.30 4.37 -8.55
C SER A 549 8.10 5.40 -9.34
N ALA A 550 7.39 6.31 -10.01
CA ALA A 550 7.95 7.47 -10.70
C ALA A 550 6.90 8.58 -10.83
N PHE A 551 7.34 9.84 -10.89
CA PHE A 551 6.47 10.95 -11.28
C PHE A 551 6.55 11.15 -12.79
N SER A 552 5.40 11.32 -13.45
CA SER A 552 5.31 11.69 -14.85
C SER A 552 4.83 13.14 -14.94
N ASP A 553 5.72 14.03 -15.40
CA ASP A 553 5.39 15.43 -15.62
C ASP A 553 4.28 15.60 -16.67
N ALA A 554 4.31 14.78 -17.72
CA ALA A 554 3.28 14.78 -18.77
C ALA A 554 1.89 14.42 -18.23
N LEU A 555 1.80 13.49 -17.27
CA LEU A 555 0.55 13.13 -16.61
C LEU A 555 0.20 14.09 -15.45
N GLY A 556 1.17 14.82 -14.91
CA GLY A 556 1.04 15.50 -13.62
C GLY A 556 0.69 14.52 -12.48
N ARG A 557 1.16 13.28 -12.56
CA ARG A 557 0.77 12.17 -11.66
C ARG A 557 1.97 11.33 -11.29
N ALA A 558 1.99 10.80 -10.07
CA ALA A 558 2.85 9.69 -9.72
C ALA A 558 2.23 8.38 -10.21
N VAL A 559 3.04 7.47 -10.74
CA VAL A 559 2.65 6.12 -11.17
C VAL A 559 3.25 5.12 -10.20
N ILE A 560 2.45 4.17 -9.73
CA ILE A 560 2.90 3.03 -8.91
C ILE A 560 2.52 1.72 -9.61
N TYR A 561 3.46 0.77 -9.64
CA TYR A 561 3.24 -0.56 -10.20
C TYR A 561 3.81 -1.67 -9.30
N GLY A 562 3.03 -2.72 -9.10
CA GLY A 562 3.48 -3.97 -8.49
C GLY A 562 3.92 -3.84 -7.03
N GLY A 563 4.88 -4.66 -6.61
CA GLY A 563 5.43 -4.68 -5.24
C GLY A 563 5.18 -5.98 -4.48
N TYR A 564 5.53 -5.98 -3.20
CA TYR A 564 5.51 -7.13 -2.29
C TYR A 564 4.93 -6.75 -0.92
N HIS A 565 4.17 -7.66 -0.30
CA HIS A 565 3.75 -7.52 1.10
C HIS A 565 4.15 -8.78 1.85
N GLY A 566 5.00 -8.64 2.88
CA GLY A 566 5.66 -9.76 3.56
C GLY A 566 4.83 -10.53 4.58
N SER A 567 3.53 -10.25 4.65
CA SER A 567 2.59 -10.87 5.59
C SER A 567 1.15 -10.90 5.07
N LEU A 568 0.89 -10.45 3.82
CA LEU A 568 -0.47 -10.48 3.26
C LEU A 568 -0.80 -11.91 2.83
N LYS A 569 -1.84 -12.50 3.40
CA LYS A 569 -2.22 -13.87 3.08
C LYS A 569 -2.67 -14.04 1.65
N THR A 570 -2.08 -15.03 0.99
CA THR A 570 -2.49 -15.49 -0.34
C THR A 570 -2.80 -16.97 -0.29
N ARG A 571 -3.98 -17.35 -0.77
CA ARG A 571 -4.40 -18.74 -0.91
C ARG A 571 -4.25 -19.19 -2.35
N ASP A 572 -3.67 -20.37 -2.53
CA ASP A 572 -3.73 -21.09 -3.80
C ASP A 572 -4.86 -22.11 -3.77
N SER A 573 -5.79 -21.98 -4.71
CA SER A 573 -6.92 -22.91 -4.85
C SER A 573 -6.53 -24.18 -5.61
N GLU A 574 -5.51 -24.15 -6.48
CA GLU A 574 -5.19 -25.23 -7.41
C GLU A 574 -3.69 -25.29 -7.76
N MET A 575 -2.89 -25.96 -6.91
CA MET A 575 -1.53 -26.35 -7.30
C MET A 575 -1.55 -27.75 -7.92
N PRO A 576 -1.18 -27.93 -9.21
CA PRO A 576 -0.78 -29.24 -9.72
C PRO A 576 0.42 -29.72 -8.91
N TRP A 577 0.30 -30.88 -8.28
CA TRP A 577 1.35 -31.48 -7.45
C TRP A 577 1.61 -32.88 -7.96
N GLY A 578 2.83 -33.20 -8.38
CA GLY A 578 3.14 -34.53 -8.88
C GLY A 578 2.65 -34.77 -10.32
N SER A 579 2.03 -35.93 -10.54
CA SER A 579 1.63 -36.41 -11.88
C SER A 579 0.47 -35.59 -12.46
N PRO A 580 0.25 -35.61 -13.79
CA PRO A 580 -0.93 -34.98 -14.40
C PRO A 580 -2.22 -35.49 -13.74
N GLY A 581 -2.94 -34.60 -13.05
CA GLY A 581 -4.23 -34.90 -12.38
C GLY A 581 -4.22 -34.82 -10.85
N GLU A 582 -3.07 -34.68 -10.20
CA GLU A 582 -3.01 -34.47 -8.74
C GLU A 582 -2.99 -32.96 -8.42
N THR A 583 -3.99 -32.48 -7.67
CA THR A 583 -4.05 -31.09 -7.17
C THR A 583 -3.91 -31.07 -5.65
N ARG A 584 -2.93 -30.34 -5.11
CA ARG A 584 -2.84 -30.07 -3.67
C ARG A 584 -3.83 -28.94 -3.34
N ARG A 585 -4.85 -29.24 -2.54
CA ARG A 585 -5.84 -28.24 -2.11
C ARG A 585 -5.26 -27.32 -1.02
N GLY A 586 -5.36 -26.01 -1.25
CA GLY A 586 -5.47 -25.01 -0.18
C GLY A 586 -4.21 -24.64 0.59
N VAL A 587 -3.08 -24.42 -0.09
CA VAL A 587 -1.90 -23.82 0.56
C VAL A 587 -2.16 -22.33 0.79
N ILE A 588 -1.90 -21.85 2.01
CA ILE A 588 -1.88 -20.43 2.35
C ILE A 588 -0.41 -20.00 2.49
N PHE A 589 -0.07 -18.92 1.82
CA PHE A 589 1.21 -18.23 1.91
C PHE A 589 1.02 -16.93 2.68
N GLU A 590 1.96 -16.62 3.57
CA GLU A 590 1.97 -15.37 4.35
C GLU A 590 2.70 -14.25 3.59
N PHE A 591 2.42 -14.09 2.30
CA PHE A 591 2.91 -12.97 1.49
C PHE A 591 2.08 -12.81 0.21
N ALA A 592 2.14 -11.61 -0.37
CA ALA A 592 1.53 -11.30 -1.66
C ALA A 592 2.49 -10.53 -2.58
N VAL A 593 2.30 -10.72 -3.89
CA VAL A 593 3.00 -9.96 -4.94
C VAL A 593 1.96 -9.27 -5.81
N PHE A 594 2.18 -8.01 -6.16
CA PHE A 594 1.21 -7.23 -6.90
C PHE A 594 1.63 -7.01 -8.36
N GLY A 595 0.66 -6.64 -9.20
CA GLY A 595 0.82 -6.22 -10.60
C GLY A 595 -0.29 -5.28 -11.04
N ASP A 596 -0.94 -4.66 -10.06
CA ASP A 596 -1.89 -3.56 -10.21
C ASP A 596 -1.12 -2.25 -10.45
N THR A 597 -1.83 -1.27 -11.00
CA THR A 597 -1.27 0.02 -11.40
C THR A 597 -2.13 1.13 -10.81
N PHE A 598 -1.49 2.10 -10.17
CA PHE A 598 -2.17 3.25 -9.57
C PHE A 598 -1.53 4.54 -10.02
N VAL A 599 -2.34 5.60 -10.04
CA VAL A 599 -1.85 6.97 -10.21
C VAL A 599 -2.29 7.85 -9.05
N TYR A 600 -1.43 8.77 -8.63
CA TYR A 600 -1.73 9.76 -7.60
C TYR A 600 -1.66 11.17 -8.17
N ASN A 601 -2.73 11.94 -7.95
CA ASN A 601 -2.75 13.37 -8.25
C ASN A 601 -2.28 14.17 -7.03
N PRO A 602 -1.11 14.82 -7.05
CA PRO A 602 -0.68 15.67 -5.95
C PRO A 602 -1.51 16.96 -5.81
N GLU A 603 -2.21 17.40 -6.85
CA GLU A 603 -3.07 18.59 -6.81
C GLU A 603 -4.40 18.30 -6.10
N SER A 604 -5.15 17.29 -6.55
CA SER A 604 -6.41 16.90 -5.90
C SER A 604 -6.23 16.01 -4.67
N ARG A 605 -5.02 15.47 -4.46
CA ARG A 605 -4.67 14.48 -3.43
C ARG A 605 -5.53 13.21 -3.49
N ILE A 606 -5.85 12.77 -4.70
CA ILE A 606 -6.69 11.58 -4.96
C ILE A 606 -5.86 10.50 -5.67
N TRP A 607 -6.00 9.27 -5.20
CA TRP A 607 -5.53 8.06 -5.88
C TRP A 607 -6.59 7.53 -6.85
N GLN A 608 -6.13 7.13 -8.03
CA GLN A 608 -6.94 6.43 -9.01
C GLN A 608 -6.34 5.05 -9.31
N HIS A 609 -7.19 4.03 -9.34
CA HIS A 609 -6.82 2.70 -9.81
C HIS A 609 -6.87 2.68 -11.34
N VAL A 610 -5.76 2.30 -11.98
CA VAL A 610 -5.69 2.16 -13.43
C VAL A 610 -6.21 0.76 -13.79
N LEU A 611 -7.42 0.72 -14.32
CA LEU A 611 -8.08 -0.50 -14.78
C LEU A 611 -7.48 -0.90 -16.14
N VAL A 612 -6.66 -1.94 -16.13
CA VAL A 612 -5.97 -2.47 -17.31
C VAL A 612 -6.52 -3.83 -17.69
N ARG A 613 -6.68 -4.10 -18.99
CA ARG A 613 -7.13 -5.41 -19.52
C ARG A 613 -6.02 -6.47 -19.56
N GLY A 614 -4.79 -6.01 -19.72
CA GLY A 614 -3.56 -6.79 -19.70
C GLY A 614 -2.54 -6.09 -18.81
N PHE A 615 -1.66 -6.86 -18.19
CA PHE A 615 -0.67 -6.34 -17.26
C PHE A 615 0.63 -7.16 -17.34
N PRO A 616 1.78 -6.53 -17.06
CA PRO A 616 3.01 -7.25 -16.83
C PRO A 616 2.80 -8.27 -15.70
N SER A 617 3.50 -9.41 -15.70
CA SER A 617 3.34 -10.38 -14.60
C SER A 617 3.52 -9.73 -13.22
N TYR A 618 2.83 -10.24 -12.18
CA TYR A 618 3.04 -9.82 -10.79
C TYR A 618 4.51 -9.85 -10.46
N ARG A 619 5.04 -8.75 -9.92
CA ARG A 619 6.46 -8.63 -9.64
C ARG A 619 6.75 -7.54 -8.62
N ALA A 620 7.80 -7.78 -7.87
CA ALA A 620 8.43 -6.82 -6.99
C ALA A 620 9.78 -6.37 -7.57
N MET A 621 10.34 -5.28 -7.06
CA MET A 621 11.68 -4.78 -7.42
C MET A 621 11.86 -4.51 -8.93
N ALA A 622 10.76 -4.23 -9.62
CA ALA A 622 10.78 -3.66 -10.97
C ALA A 622 11.03 -2.16 -10.87
N THR A 623 11.29 -1.52 -12.01
CA THR A 623 11.50 -0.07 -12.09
C THR A 623 10.56 0.52 -13.12
N VAL A 624 10.00 1.69 -12.80
CA VAL A 624 9.24 2.52 -13.74
C VAL A 624 10.09 3.76 -14.04
N ALA A 625 10.17 4.13 -15.31
CA ALA A 625 10.83 5.33 -15.78
C ALA A 625 9.92 6.09 -16.74
N CYS A 626 9.83 7.41 -16.56
CA CYS A 626 9.11 8.31 -17.45
C CYS A 626 10.11 8.93 -18.44
N ASP A 627 9.79 8.93 -19.72
CA ASP A 627 10.55 9.63 -20.73
C ASP A 627 10.21 11.13 -20.67
N PRO A 628 11.15 12.00 -20.26
CA PRO A 628 10.87 13.43 -20.15
C PRO A 628 10.56 14.07 -21.52
N ASP A 629 11.04 13.49 -22.62
CA ASP A 629 10.90 14.06 -23.96
C ASP A 629 9.55 13.71 -24.59
N THR A 630 9.00 12.54 -24.27
CA THR A 630 7.76 12.02 -24.90
C THR A 630 6.58 11.84 -23.93
N GLY A 631 6.83 11.94 -22.62
CA GLY A 631 5.84 11.67 -21.57
C GLY A 631 5.46 10.19 -21.40
N LYS A 632 6.06 9.28 -22.18
CA LYS A 632 5.76 7.84 -22.13
C LYS A 632 6.34 7.22 -20.86
N VAL A 633 5.59 6.28 -20.29
CA VAL A 633 5.96 5.58 -19.05
C VAL A 633 6.34 4.14 -19.36
N TYR A 634 7.52 3.71 -18.92
CA TYR A 634 8.03 2.38 -19.19
C TYR A 634 8.32 1.61 -17.90
N LEU A 635 8.10 0.30 -17.92
CA LEU A 635 8.45 -0.64 -16.86
C LEU A 635 9.51 -1.61 -17.38
N PHE A 636 10.54 -1.89 -16.57
CA PHE A 636 11.52 -2.93 -16.85
C PHE A 636 11.76 -3.85 -15.65
N GLY A 637 11.97 -5.13 -15.97
CA GLY A 637 12.54 -6.11 -15.05
C GLY A 637 11.67 -6.42 -13.85
N GLY A 638 12.30 -6.77 -12.74
CA GLY A 638 11.64 -7.20 -11.50
C GLY A 638 11.69 -8.71 -11.30
N PHE A 639 11.14 -9.13 -10.17
CA PHE A 639 11.20 -10.49 -9.66
C PHE A 639 9.82 -11.00 -9.26
N THR A 640 9.60 -12.30 -9.49
CA THR A 640 8.39 -13.01 -9.08
C THR A 640 8.74 -14.30 -8.35
N ASN A 641 8.07 -14.54 -7.22
CA ASN A 641 8.14 -15.81 -6.50
C ASN A 641 7.26 -16.87 -7.21
N PRO A 642 7.79 -18.06 -7.56
CA PRO A 642 7.05 -19.14 -8.22
C PRO A 642 5.91 -19.72 -7.36
N ASP A 643 5.94 -19.53 -6.04
CA ASP A 643 4.85 -19.94 -5.16
C ASP A 643 3.59 -19.08 -5.38
N PHE A 644 3.77 -17.81 -5.76
CA PHE A 644 2.66 -16.87 -6.02
C PHE A 644 2.17 -16.94 -7.48
N VAL A 645 3.11 -17.14 -8.40
CA VAL A 645 2.88 -17.25 -9.84
C VAL A 645 3.22 -18.66 -10.28
N PRO A 646 2.21 -19.47 -10.67
CA PRO A 646 2.46 -20.84 -11.09
C PRO A 646 3.53 -20.93 -12.16
N SER A 647 4.55 -21.72 -11.87
CA SER A 647 5.75 -21.86 -12.70
C SER A 647 6.13 -23.34 -12.78
N LYS A 648 6.61 -23.78 -13.95
CA LYS A 648 7.21 -25.12 -14.11
C LYS A 648 8.53 -25.26 -13.34
N SER A 649 9.15 -24.13 -12.97
CA SER A 649 10.37 -24.05 -12.18
C SER A 649 10.05 -23.63 -10.74
N ILE A 650 10.64 -24.32 -9.77
CA ILE A 650 10.64 -23.95 -8.35
C ILE A 650 11.59 -22.78 -8.03
N ALA A 651 12.39 -22.33 -9.01
CA ALA A 651 13.26 -21.17 -8.83
C ALA A 651 12.50 -19.89 -9.12
N GLY A 652 12.81 -18.87 -8.31
CA GLY A 652 12.44 -17.49 -8.55
C GLY A 652 12.66 -17.03 -10.00
N ARG A 653 11.76 -16.20 -10.55
CA ARG A 653 11.87 -15.68 -11.91
C ARG A 653 12.18 -14.19 -11.91
N VAL A 654 13.26 -13.82 -12.59
CA VAL A 654 13.56 -12.44 -12.95
C VAL A 654 13.16 -12.15 -14.39
N HIS A 655 12.84 -10.90 -14.68
CA HIS A 655 12.34 -10.49 -15.99
C HIS A 655 13.29 -9.53 -16.71
N ASN A 656 13.24 -9.53 -18.04
CA ASN A 656 13.94 -8.59 -18.94
C ASN A 656 13.01 -8.06 -20.05
N ASP A 657 11.70 -8.10 -19.80
CA ASP A 657 10.71 -7.48 -20.66
C ASP A 657 10.63 -5.98 -20.40
N VAL A 658 10.28 -5.23 -21.45
CA VAL A 658 10.00 -3.80 -21.41
C VAL A 658 8.52 -3.63 -21.72
N TRP A 659 7.83 -2.85 -20.91
CA TRP A 659 6.42 -2.54 -21.10
C TRP A 659 6.23 -1.02 -21.12
N MET A 660 5.25 -0.55 -21.88
CA MET A 660 4.83 0.84 -21.92
C MET A 660 3.40 0.94 -21.39
N LEU A 661 3.19 1.87 -20.46
CA LEU A 661 1.88 2.18 -19.92
C LEU A 661 1.24 3.29 -20.75
N LYS A 662 -0.03 3.09 -21.11
CA LYS A 662 -0.91 4.10 -21.67
C LYS A 662 -2.11 4.28 -20.76
N ILE A 663 -2.53 5.51 -20.52
CA ILE A 663 -3.60 5.85 -19.57
C ILE A 663 -4.51 6.88 -20.20
N ASP A 664 -5.82 6.72 -20.03
CA ASP A 664 -6.85 7.65 -20.47
C ASP A 664 -6.87 8.93 -19.62
N LEU A 665 -5.78 9.69 -19.69
CA LEU A 665 -5.55 10.99 -19.07
C LEU A 665 -4.74 11.86 -20.03
N PRO A 666 -4.81 13.20 -19.89
CA PRO A 666 -3.89 14.11 -20.58
C PRO A 666 -2.43 13.69 -20.37
N GLY A 667 -1.66 13.61 -21.46
CA GLY A 667 -0.26 13.15 -21.45
C GLY A 667 -0.06 11.64 -21.30
N GLY A 668 -1.13 10.84 -21.18
CA GLY A 668 -1.08 9.39 -20.98
C GLY A 668 -0.88 8.55 -22.23
N ASN A 669 -0.61 9.18 -23.39
CA ASN A 669 -0.33 8.51 -24.67
C ASN A 669 -1.40 7.47 -25.06
N TRP A 670 -2.66 7.78 -24.75
CA TRP A 670 -3.82 6.91 -24.95
C TRP A 670 -4.54 7.20 -26.26
N ASN A 671 -5.09 6.14 -26.87
CA ASN A 671 -6.05 6.26 -27.95
C ASN A 671 -7.24 5.30 -27.75
N ALA A 672 -8.40 5.64 -28.32
CA ALA A 672 -9.61 4.81 -28.16
C ALA A 672 -9.42 3.39 -28.72
N GLU A 673 -8.57 3.22 -29.74
CA GLU A 673 -8.25 1.92 -30.33
C GLU A 673 -7.46 1.00 -29.40
N ASP A 674 -6.73 1.53 -28.40
CA ASP A 674 -6.07 0.73 -27.37
C ASP A 674 -7.08 -0.13 -26.59
N VAL A 675 -8.35 0.29 -26.54
CA VAL A 675 -9.48 -0.42 -25.95
C VAL A 675 -10.10 -1.44 -26.89
N GLU A 676 -9.94 -1.30 -28.20
CA GLU A 676 -10.57 -2.19 -29.19
C GLU A 676 -9.74 -3.45 -29.47
N ARG A 677 -8.56 -3.58 -28.83
CA ARG A 677 -7.72 -4.78 -28.89
C ARG A 677 -8.49 -6.03 -28.43
N ASP A 678 -8.27 -7.15 -29.13
CA ASP A 678 -8.89 -8.43 -28.77
C ASP A 678 -8.43 -8.86 -27.39
N ARG A 679 -9.36 -8.78 -26.42
CA ARG A 679 -9.15 -9.13 -25.01
C ARG A 679 -8.62 -10.55 -24.82
N ARG A 680 -8.85 -11.44 -25.79
CA ARG A 680 -8.38 -12.83 -25.77
C ARG A 680 -6.87 -12.97 -26.02
N ASN A 681 -6.23 -11.93 -26.53
CA ASN A 681 -4.78 -11.87 -26.77
C ASN A 681 -4.02 -11.05 -25.72
N GLU A 682 -4.72 -10.33 -24.85
CA GLU A 682 -4.07 -9.50 -23.85
C GLU A 682 -3.24 -10.35 -22.90
N LYS A 683 -1.98 -9.94 -22.69
CA LYS A 683 -1.09 -10.62 -21.76
C LYS A 683 -1.51 -10.27 -20.33
N MET A 684 -1.78 -11.29 -19.53
CA MET A 684 -2.19 -11.15 -18.13
C MET A 684 -1.20 -11.89 -17.26
N GLY A 685 0.05 -11.42 -17.24
CA GLY A 685 1.15 -12.17 -16.61
C GLY A 685 1.28 -13.62 -17.13
N PRO A 686 1.39 -14.64 -16.26
CA PRO A 686 1.41 -16.07 -16.63
C PRO A 686 0.03 -16.64 -17.01
N TRP A 687 -1.07 -15.92 -16.75
CA TRP A 687 -2.42 -16.43 -17.03
C TRP A 687 -2.70 -16.33 -18.52
N MET A 688 -3.41 -17.35 -19.02
CA MET A 688 -3.92 -17.38 -20.39
C MET A 688 -5.42 -17.10 -20.34
N ARG A 689 -5.99 -16.57 -21.45
CA ARG A 689 -7.44 -16.38 -21.68
C ARG A 689 -8.02 -17.40 -22.69
N CYS A 690 -9.16 -18.00 -22.34
CA CYS A 690 -9.74 -19.12 -23.06
C CYS A 690 -10.53 -18.46 -24.15
N PHE A 691 -10.21 -18.80 -25.38
CA PHE A 691 -10.79 -18.15 -26.53
C PHE A 691 -12.32 -18.19 -26.54
N THR A 692 -12.90 -19.27 -25.99
CA THR A 692 -14.34 -19.56 -26.03
C THR A 692 -15.09 -19.01 -24.82
N CYS A 693 -14.69 -19.39 -23.59
CA CYS A 693 -15.50 -19.11 -22.39
C CYS A 693 -15.04 -17.88 -21.59
N GLY A 694 -14.00 -17.17 -22.04
CA GLY A 694 -13.31 -16.21 -21.20
C GLY A 694 -12.32 -16.95 -20.33
N ASN A 695 -12.73 -17.63 -19.25
CA ASN A 695 -11.87 -18.40 -18.33
C ASN A 695 -10.71 -17.52 -17.75
N CYS A 696 -9.92 -17.90 -16.75
CA CYS A 696 -8.46 -17.59 -16.75
C CYS A 696 -7.72 -18.75 -16.11
N GLY A 697 -6.55 -19.13 -16.64
CA GLY A 697 -5.82 -20.27 -16.11
C GLY A 697 -4.43 -20.46 -16.71
N ILE A 698 -3.65 -21.33 -16.07
CA ILE A 698 -2.21 -21.50 -16.28
C ILE A 698 -1.84 -22.79 -17.03
N THR A 699 -2.78 -23.72 -17.20
CA THR A 699 -2.55 -25.07 -17.77
C THR A 699 -3.29 -25.30 -19.08
N TRP A 700 -3.76 -24.24 -19.71
CA TRP A 700 -4.64 -24.36 -20.86
C TRP A 700 -3.93 -24.76 -22.14
N GLN A 701 -4.69 -25.42 -23.00
CA GLN A 701 -4.18 -26.01 -24.22
C GLN A 701 -3.96 -24.94 -25.28
N LYS A 702 -2.73 -24.85 -25.78
CA LYS A 702 -2.39 -24.03 -26.94
C LYS A 702 -3.10 -24.52 -28.18
N CYS A 703 -3.56 -23.58 -29.01
CA CYS A 703 -4.01 -23.90 -30.36
C CYS A 703 -2.84 -24.46 -31.18
N GLY A 704 -2.98 -25.69 -31.69
CA GLY A 704 -2.01 -26.34 -32.57
C GLY A 704 -2.14 -25.95 -34.06
N GLY A 705 -2.93 -24.93 -34.39
CA GLY A 705 -3.09 -24.46 -35.77
C GLY A 705 -2.04 -23.43 -36.21
N SER A 706 -2.24 -22.87 -37.40
CA SER A 706 -1.33 -21.90 -38.04
C SER A 706 -1.16 -20.59 -37.27
N CYS A 707 -1.98 -20.34 -36.23
CA CYS A 707 -1.77 -19.21 -35.33
C CYS A 707 -0.55 -19.37 -34.40
N GLY A 708 0.15 -20.51 -34.43
CA GLY A 708 1.39 -20.71 -33.67
C GLY A 708 1.19 -20.68 -32.15
N GLY A 709 0.03 -21.12 -31.65
CA GLY A 709 -0.26 -21.13 -30.23
C GLY A 709 -0.51 -19.75 -29.60
N LYS A 710 -0.89 -18.74 -30.40
CA LYS A 710 -1.35 -17.43 -29.89
C LYS A 710 -2.58 -17.53 -28.97
N TYR A 711 -3.46 -18.50 -29.24
CA TYR A 711 -4.74 -18.68 -28.53
C TYR A 711 -4.76 -19.97 -27.70
N TYR A 712 -5.59 -19.96 -26.65
CA TYR A 712 -5.67 -21.02 -25.66
C TYR A 712 -7.11 -21.49 -25.41
N PHE A 713 -7.27 -22.75 -25.05
CA PHE A 713 -8.55 -23.36 -24.71
C PHE A 713 -8.46 -24.11 -23.39
N CYS A 714 -9.40 -23.89 -22.47
CA CYS A 714 -9.40 -24.55 -21.17
C CYS A 714 -9.83 -26.02 -21.25
N SER A 715 -10.53 -26.42 -22.31
CA SER A 715 -10.98 -27.80 -22.54
C SER A 715 -11.17 -28.09 -24.03
N LYS A 716 -11.32 -29.38 -24.37
CA LYS A 716 -11.60 -29.81 -25.75
C LYS A 716 -12.98 -29.33 -26.21
N GLU A 717 -13.95 -29.24 -25.31
CA GLU A 717 -15.30 -28.74 -25.56
C GLU A 717 -15.25 -27.26 -25.93
N CYS A 718 -14.50 -26.46 -25.17
CA CYS A 718 -14.27 -25.06 -25.50
C CYS A 718 -13.55 -24.94 -26.85
N GLN A 719 -12.52 -25.75 -27.11
CA GLN A 719 -11.83 -25.75 -28.40
C GLN A 719 -12.77 -26.06 -29.56
N LYS A 720 -13.66 -27.05 -29.42
CA LYS A 720 -14.64 -27.40 -30.44
C LYS A 720 -15.64 -26.26 -30.67
N ALA A 721 -16.19 -25.70 -29.59
CA ALA A 721 -17.20 -24.65 -29.66
C ALA A 721 -16.66 -23.32 -30.21
N GLY A 722 -15.41 -22.95 -29.90
CA GLY A 722 -14.79 -21.72 -30.38
C GLY A 722 -14.06 -21.85 -31.72
N ARG A 723 -14.01 -23.06 -32.30
CA ARG A 723 -13.13 -23.34 -33.46
C ARG A 723 -13.51 -22.52 -34.68
N ASP A 724 -14.80 -22.41 -34.97
CA ASP A 724 -15.27 -21.77 -36.21
C ASP A 724 -15.06 -20.26 -36.15
N GLU A 725 -15.41 -19.62 -35.03
CA GLU A 725 -15.07 -18.21 -34.78
C GLU A 725 -13.55 -17.98 -34.82
N HIS A 726 -12.76 -18.88 -34.22
CA HIS A 726 -11.30 -18.76 -34.24
C HIS A 726 -10.72 -18.84 -35.67
N LYS A 727 -11.24 -19.74 -36.50
CA LYS A 727 -10.83 -19.84 -37.91
C LYS A 727 -11.23 -18.60 -38.71
N GLU A 728 -12.46 -18.14 -38.54
CA GLU A 728 -13.04 -17.02 -39.27
C GLU A 728 -12.36 -15.70 -38.92
N LYS A 729 -12.30 -15.36 -37.62
CA LYS A 729 -11.75 -14.07 -37.17
C LYS A 729 -10.23 -14.01 -37.20
N GLN A 730 -9.55 -15.14 -36.97
CA GLN A 730 -8.09 -15.16 -36.77
C GLN A 730 -7.34 -15.87 -37.90
N GLY A 731 -8.03 -16.29 -38.96
CA GLY A 731 -7.44 -16.94 -40.12
C GLY A 731 -6.70 -18.24 -39.80
N CYS A 732 -6.97 -18.86 -38.66
CA CYS A 732 -6.23 -20.02 -38.18
C CYS A 732 -6.61 -21.28 -38.97
N ARG A 733 -5.62 -22.01 -39.48
CA ARG A 733 -5.78 -23.25 -40.25
C ARG A 733 -5.17 -24.42 -39.48
N LYS A 734 -5.61 -25.63 -39.78
CA LYS A 734 -4.99 -26.84 -39.20
C LYS A 734 -3.59 -27.00 -39.82
N LEU A 735 -2.58 -27.20 -38.99
CA LEU A 735 -1.23 -27.60 -39.41
C LEU A 735 -1.14 -29.13 -39.53
#